data_AF-A0A0X3XPL5-F1
#
_entry.id   AF-A0A0X3XPL5-F1
#
_cell.length_a   1.000
_cell.length_b   1.000
_cell.length_c   1.000
_cell.angle_alpha   90.00
_cell.angle_beta   90.00
_cell.angle_gamma   90.00
#
_symmetry.space_group_name_H-M   'P 1'
#
loop_
_entity.id
_entity.type
_entity.pdbx_description
1 polymer ?
#
loop_
_entity_poly.entity_id
_entity_poly.type
_entity_poly.pdbx_seq_one_letter_code
_entity_poly.pdbx_strand_id
1 'polypeptide(L)'
;MGCHGRSVPGHTACLAHLADSDRNAYLAGLTPGSMVDHRGTPFTQSLLDALLDAVRDPATGQASLGPARFELATFEGGAWFDSATFLDVVGFESATFQGEAWFESATFQGRAIFDQANFEGDAAFESAIFEHAVWFGSATFQFNALFDSATFQGDAGFESVIFQGGATFESATFQVDATFRSATFHGPAWFRSAIFQGRAWFESATFRKEAEFKAASFRRARFGEASFQGPAWFKSATFERGADFASATFQGDADFEAATFQNDAQFEAATFERRVSLGPLVCAAEVWLSGAVFNGPATLRIAARRLVCRRTHWLSTAEVRLRYATVDFTHAVFEYPLTIAAEAAPFVRSNHRELTEQVFAGTPDAAVRIASLRGVDGTHLVLADVDLSGCLFTGTVHLDQVRLEGACSFDTVPPGTHWRHGRPTRFTPRRTLAEEHHWRAAQPAAVRGWNVAVLDAGRPGPTQLAPVYRALRKAFEDSKNEPGAADFYYGEMEMRRHDRATTSRAERGLLHAYWMLSGYGLRALRALGWLAAAMLITLVLLMGFGLPKDDPKQEATGTVPPGGGKVTFQIEKDAPQNPKGNRFTGKRFEKALNGTLNSVVFRSSGQDLTTAGTYIEMTSRLVEPALLALAVLAVRGRIKR
;
A
#
# COMPACT_ATOMS: atom_id res chain seq x y z
N MET A 1 -28.59 5.32 -59.77
CA MET A 1 -28.81 6.04 -58.50
C MET A 1 -28.63 7.51 -58.82
N GLY A 2 -29.64 8.36 -58.57
CA GLY A 2 -29.54 9.80 -58.86
C GLY A 2 -28.67 10.52 -57.83
N CYS A 3 -28.11 11.67 -58.18
CA CYS A 3 -27.41 12.52 -57.21
C CYS A 3 -28.39 13.00 -56.14
N HIS A 4 -28.03 12.83 -54.87
CA HIS A 4 -28.79 13.30 -53.70
C HIS A 4 -28.41 14.71 -53.25
N GLY A 5 -27.56 15.38 -54.03
CA GLY A 5 -27.08 16.72 -53.74
C GLY A 5 -28.20 17.76 -53.75
N ARG A 6 -28.17 18.65 -52.76
CA ARG A 6 -29.12 19.75 -52.65
C ARG A 6 -28.95 20.68 -53.85
N SER A 7 -30.08 21.07 -54.43
CA SER A 7 -30.11 22.01 -55.55
C SER A 7 -29.61 23.38 -55.11
N VAL A 8 -28.78 24.01 -55.95
CA VAL A 8 -28.32 25.39 -55.75
C VAL A 8 -29.53 26.35 -55.86
N PRO A 9 -29.64 27.41 -55.04
CA PRO A 9 -30.75 28.36 -55.13
C PRO A 9 -30.93 28.89 -56.56
N GLY A 10 -32.16 28.80 -57.09
CA GLY A 10 -32.47 29.20 -58.47
C GLY A 10 -32.28 28.11 -59.53
N HIS A 11 -31.78 26.92 -59.17
CA HIS A 11 -31.57 25.81 -60.09
C HIS A 11 -32.21 24.51 -59.59
N THR A 12 -32.37 23.52 -60.48
CA THR A 12 -32.92 22.19 -60.14
C THR A 12 -31.85 21.13 -59.86
N ALA A 13 -30.58 21.46 -60.06
CA ALA A 13 -29.43 20.56 -59.89
C ALA A 13 -28.49 21.06 -58.79
N CYS A 14 -27.71 20.16 -58.19
CA CYS A 14 -26.65 20.52 -57.25
C CYS A 14 -25.45 21.13 -57.97
N LEU A 15 -24.52 21.73 -57.21
CA LEU A 15 -23.37 22.44 -57.75
C LEU A 15 -22.52 21.60 -58.73
N ALA A 16 -22.41 20.30 -58.48
CA ALA A 16 -21.66 19.37 -59.33
C ALA A 16 -22.33 19.06 -60.69
N HIS A 17 -23.66 19.16 -60.76
CA HIS A 17 -24.45 18.80 -61.93
C HIS A 17 -25.03 20.02 -62.67
N LEU A 18 -24.63 21.24 -62.26
CA LEU A 18 -24.92 22.46 -63.02
C LEU A 18 -24.10 22.50 -64.32
N ALA A 19 -24.66 23.12 -65.35
CA ALA A 19 -23.89 23.49 -66.53
C ALA A 19 -22.80 24.52 -66.16
N ASP A 20 -21.68 24.52 -66.89
CA ASP A 20 -20.51 25.37 -66.58
C ASP A 20 -20.87 26.85 -66.47
N SER A 21 -21.75 27.35 -67.35
CA SER A 21 -22.21 28.76 -67.33
C SER A 21 -22.93 29.10 -66.02
N ASP A 22 -23.84 28.23 -65.59
CA ASP A 22 -24.68 28.44 -64.42
C ASP A 22 -23.86 28.31 -63.14
N ARG A 23 -22.95 27.33 -63.12
CA ARG A 23 -21.99 27.14 -62.03
C ARG A 23 -21.08 28.36 -61.86
N ASN A 24 -20.48 28.85 -62.95
CA ASN A 24 -19.60 30.02 -62.89
C ASN A 24 -20.36 31.28 -62.45
N ALA A 25 -21.61 31.46 -62.91
CA ALA A 25 -22.45 32.56 -62.48
C ALA A 25 -22.80 32.50 -60.99
N TYR A 26 -23.12 31.31 -60.46
CA TYR A 26 -23.34 31.10 -59.04
C TYR A 26 -22.10 31.42 -58.21
N LEU A 27 -20.93 30.88 -58.59
CA LEU A 27 -19.67 31.10 -57.88
C LEU A 27 -19.26 32.58 -57.89
N ALA A 28 -19.42 33.28 -59.01
CA ALA A 28 -19.12 34.72 -59.10
C ALA A 28 -20.04 35.60 -58.21
N GLY A 29 -21.19 35.07 -57.78
CA GLY A 29 -22.10 35.74 -56.86
C GLY A 29 -21.74 35.58 -55.38
N LEU A 30 -20.77 34.72 -55.05
CA LEU A 30 -20.31 34.52 -53.68
C LEU A 30 -19.30 35.61 -53.29
N THR A 31 -19.35 35.98 -52.02
CA THR A 31 -18.38 36.86 -51.37
C THR A 31 -17.83 36.19 -50.11
N PRO A 32 -16.68 36.63 -49.57
CA PRO A 32 -16.21 36.20 -48.25
C PRO A 32 -17.33 36.27 -47.19
N GLY A 33 -17.49 35.20 -46.42
CA GLY A 33 -18.55 35.06 -45.41
C GLY A 33 -19.92 34.66 -45.95
N SER A 34 -20.05 34.32 -47.23
CA SER A 34 -21.33 33.83 -47.79
C SER A 34 -21.77 32.52 -47.16
N MET A 35 -23.08 32.33 -47.02
CA MET A 35 -23.67 31.04 -46.67
C MET A 35 -23.57 30.08 -47.85
N VAL A 36 -23.11 28.85 -47.61
CA VAL A 36 -23.06 27.77 -48.61
C VAL A 36 -23.84 26.56 -48.12
N ASP A 37 -24.71 26.02 -48.96
CA ASP A 37 -25.50 24.81 -48.66
C ASP A 37 -25.38 23.80 -49.81
N HIS A 38 -24.44 22.88 -49.65
CA HIS A 38 -24.04 21.87 -50.63
C HIS A 38 -24.14 20.45 -50.09
N ARG A 39 -25.11 20.22 -49.19
CA ARG A 39 -25.42 18.88 -48.67
C ARG A 39 -25.61 17.85 -49.78
N GLY A 40 -25.08 16.65 -49.59
CA GLY A 40 -25.18 15.54 -50.55
C GLY A 40 -24.45 15.75 -51.88
N THR A 41 -23.72 16.85 -52.05
CA THR A 41 -23.07 17.20 -53.32
C THR A 41 -21.73 16.48 -53.45
N PRO A 42 -21.43 15.82 -54.57
CA PRO A 42 -20.09 15.33 -54.86
C PRO A 42 -19.17 16.48 -55.30
N PHE A 43 -17.97 16.54 -54.74
CA PHE A 43 -16.95 17.55 -55.01
C PHE A 43 -15.71 16.87 -55.59
N THR A 44 -15.44 17.13 -56.87
CA THR A 44 -14.09 16.99 -57.41
C THR A 44 -13.18 18.07 -56.81
N GLN A 45 -11.87 17.82 -56.71
CA GLN A 45 -10.91 18.80 -56.21
C GLN A 45 -11.05 20.18 -56.89
N SER A 46 -11.08 20.22 -58.22
CA SER A 46 -11.23 21.48 -58.98
C SER A 46 -12.53 22.24 -58.69
N LEU A 47 -13.60 21.53 -58.32
CA LEU A 47 -14.88 22.16 -57.97
C LEU A 47 -14.83 22.79 -56.58
N LEU A 48 -14.15 22.13 -55.65
CA LEU A 48 -13.92 22.69 -54.32
C LEU A 48 -12.99 23.90 -54.39
N ASP A 49 -11.90 23.80 -55.14
CA ASP A 49 -10.96 24.92 -55.33
C ASP A 49 -11.69 26.16 -55.87
N ALA A 50 -12.55 25.97 -56.90
CA ALA A 50 -13.36 27.05 -57.45
C ALA A 50 -14.35 27.64 -56.44
N LEU A 51 -14.92 26.83 -55.54
CA LEU A 51 -15.78 27.30 -54.46
C LEU A 51 -14.99 28.12 -53.43
N LEU A 52 -13.82 27.64 -53.03
CA LEU A 52 -12.97 28.30 -52.03
C LEU A 52 -12.37 29.61 -52.56
N ASP A 53 -12.00 29.64 -53.84
CA ASP A 53 -11.55 30.87 -54.50
C ASP A 53 -12.65 31.92 -54.59
N ALA A 54 -13.91 31.51 -54.79
CA ALA A 54 -15.05 32.42 -54.83
C ALA A 54 -15.34 33.10 -53.48
N VAL A 55 -14.96 32.48 -52.37
CA VAL A 55 -15.14 33.03 -51.01
C VAL A 55 -13.83 33.50 -50.38
N ARG A 56 -12.77 33.64 -51.18
CA ARG A 56 -11.45 34.09 -50.72
C ARG A 56 -11.47 35.56 -50.34
N ASP A 57 -11.10 35.86 -49.09
CA ASP A 57 -10.97 37.22 -48.60
C ASP A 57 -9.71 37.87 -49.21
N PRO A 58 -9.83 38.99 -49.95
CA PRO A 58 -8.69 39.66 -50.57
C PRO A 58 -7.72 40.28 -49.57
N ALA A 59 -8.14 40.52 -48.32
CA ALA A 59 -7.27 41.11 -47.28
C ALA A 59 -6.36 40.07 -46.62
N THR A 60 -6.87 38.86 -46.36
CA THR A 60 -6.12 37.78 -45.71
C THR A 60 -5.56 36.76 -46.70
N GLY A 61 -6.11 36.71 -47.92
CA GLY A 61 -5.81 35.69 -48.92
C GLY A 61 -6.42 34.32 -48.60
N GLN A 62 -7.22 34.20 -47.53
CA GLN A 62 -7.78 32.94 -47.04
C GLN A 62 -9.25 32.77 -47.45
N ALA A 63 -9.70 31.52 -47.62
CA ALA A 63 -11.12 31.23 -47.84
C ALA A 63 -11.92 31.57 -46.57
N SER A 64 -12.98 32.36 -46.70
CA SER A 64 -13.83 32.75 -45.58
C SER A 64 -15.27 32.32 -45.85
N LEU A 65 -15.75 31.32 -45.11
CA LEU A 65 -17.09 30.77 -45.26
C LEU A 65 -17.97 31.26 -44.13
N GLY A 66 -19.21 31.67 -44.45
CA GLY A 66 -20.24 31.91 -43.45
C GLY A 66 -20.79 30.58 -42.91
N PRO A 67 -22.11 30.46 -42.70
CA PRO A 67 -22.72 29.17 -42.43
C PRO A 67 -22.48 28.19 -43.59
N ALA A 68 -21.84 27.06 -43.33
CA ALA A 68 -21.40 26.12 -44.36
C ALA A 68 -21.94 24.71 -44.13
N ARG A 69 -22.67 24.17 -45.11
CA ARG A 69 -23.39 22.90 -44.98
C ARG A 69 -22.96 21.90 -46.04
N PHE A 70 -22.19 20.92 -45.62
CA PHE A 70 -21.62 19.82 -46.41
C PHE A 70 -22.06 18.44 -45.88
N GLU A 71 -23.16 18.38 -45.12
CA GLU A 71 -23.69 17.11 -44.61
C GLU A 71 -23.98 16.14 -45.77
N LEU A 72 -23.56 14.88 -45.66
CA LEU A 72 -23.65 13.85 -46.70
C LEU A 72 -22.87 14.17 -48.01
N ALA A 73 -22.05 15.23 -48.04
CA ALA A 73 -21.23 15.52 -49.22
C ALA A 73 -20.14 14.47 -49.42
N THR A 74 -19.68 14.31 -50.66
CA THR A 74 -18.56 13.42 -51.00
C THR A 74 -17.46 14.22 -51.64
N PHE A 75 -16.26 14.26 -51.06
CA PHE A 75 -15.09 14.88 -51.65
C PHE A 75 -14.27 13.79 -52.35
N GLU A 76 -14.34 13.74 -53.67
CA GLU A 76 -13.75 12.68 -54.50
C GLU A 76 -12.23 12.85 -54.67
N GLY A 77 -11.74 14.09 -54.56
CA GLY A 77 -10.31 14.44 -54.57
C GLY A 77 -9.84 15.04 -53.25
N GLY A 78 -8.68 15.69 -53.26
CA GLY A 78 -8.18 16.43 -52.10
C GLY A 78 -9.15 17.53 -51.67
N ALA A 79 -9.49 17.56 -50.39
CA ALA A 79 -10.33 18.58 -49.78
C ALA A 79 -9.47 19.57 -48.99
N TRP A 80 -9.00 20.62 -49.68
CA TRP A 80 -8.03 21.58 -49.14
C TRP A 80 -8.71 22.81 -48.54
N PHE A 81 -9.02 22.74 -47.25
CA PHE A 81 -9.54 23.83 -46.43
C PHE A 81 -8.43 24.50 -45.57
N ASP A 82 -7.17 24.36 -45.98
CA ASP A 82 -6.03 24.92 -45.26
C ASP A 82 -6.15 26.42 -45.07
N SER A 83 -5.90 26.85 -43.84
CA SER A 83 -6.03 28.24 -43.42
C SER A 83 -7.41 28.86 -43.68
N ALA A 84 -8.44 28.06 -43.97
CA ALA A 84 -9.79 28.56 -44.17
C ALA A 84 -10.38 29.03 -42.84
N THR A 85 -11.22 30.07 -42.89
CA THR A 85 -11.99 30.55 -41.73
C THR A 85 -13.46 30.22 -41.94
N PHE A 86 -14.03 29.46 -41.01
CA PHE A 86 -15.47 29.20 -40.92
C PHE A 86 -16.05 30.14 -39.86
N LEU A 87 -16.74 31.20 -40.29
CA LEU A 87 -17.26 32.27 -39.44
C LEU A 87 -18.46 31.87 -38.58
N ASP A 88 -19.16 30.80 -38.97
CA ASP A 88 -20.35 30.30 -38.28
C ASP A 88 -20.36 28.75 -38.34
N VAL A 89 -21.47 28.12 -37.97
CA VAL A 89 -21.63 26.67 -37.92
C VAL A 89 -21.26 26.04 -39.26
N VAL A 90 -20.38 25.05 -39.20
CA VAL A 90 -20.03 24.18 -40.32
C VAL A 90 -20.42 22.74 -40.04
N GLY A 91 -21.11 22.12 -41.00
CA GLY A 91 -21.54 20.73 -40.93
C GLY A 91 -20.91 19.88 -42.03
N PHE A 92 -20.16 18.85 -41.62
CA PHE A 92 -19.64 17.74 -42.42
C PHE A 92 -20.22 16.41 -41.92
N GLU A 93 -21.39 16.44 -41.27
CA GLU A 93 -22.03 15.24 -40.74
C GLU A 93 -22.26 14.21 -41.84
N SER A 94 -21.80 12.97 -41.62
CA SER A 94 -21.86 11.87 -42.60
C SER A 94 -21.22 12.20 -43.96
N ALA A 95 -20.33 13.19 -44.02
CA ALA A 95 -19.57 13.49 -45.23
C ALA A 95 -18.49 12.42 -45.46
N THR A 96 -18.14 12.17 -46.73
CA THR A 96 -17.08 11.23 -47.11
C THR A 96 -15.96 12.00 -47.79
N PHE A 97 -14.73 11.89 -47.27
CA PHE A 97 -13.53 12.43 -47.88
C PHE A 97 -12.73 11.27 -48.48
N GLN A 98 -12.84 11.07 -49.80
CA GLN A 98 -12.16 9.98 -50.49
C GLN A 98 -10.67 10.27 -50.70
N GLY A 99 -10.34 11.55 -50.94
CA GLY A 99 -8.96 12.04 -50.93
C GLY A 99 -8.52 12.53 -49.54
N GLU A 100 -7.33 13.16 -49.51
CA GLU A 100 -6.81 13.80 -48.31
C GLU A 100 -7.70 14.98 -47.89
N ALA A 101 -7.94 15.14 -46.59
CA ALA A 101 -8.74 16.22 -46.02
C ALA A 101 -7.85 17.15 -45.19
N TRP A 102 -7.53 18.31 -45.73
CA TRP A 102 -6.58 19.24 -45.15
C TRP A 102 -7.32 20.45 -44.56
N PHE A 103 -7.19 20.60 -43.24
CA PHE A 103 -7.72 21.71 -42.44
C PHE A 103 -6.57 22.33 -41.61
N GLU A 104 -5.35 22.28 -42.12
CA GLU A 104 -4.17 22.79 -41.41
C GLU A 104 -4.34 24.30 -41.17
N SER A 105 -4.12 24.74 -39.93
CA SER A 105 -4.29 26.14 -39.52
C SER A 105 -5.67 26.74 -39.80
N ALA A 106 -6.70 25.90 -40.06
CA ALA A 106 -8.06 26.37 -40.25
C ALA A 106 -8.65 26.90 -38.93
N THR A 107 -9.49 27.94 -39.02
CA THR A 107 -10.15 28.54 -37.86
C THR A 107 -11.66 28.33 -37.95
N PHE A 108 -12.23 27.72 -36.92
CA PHE A 108 -13.66 27.48 -36.77
C PHE A 108 -14.22 28.39 -35.67
N GLN A 109 -14.81 29.51 -36.07
CA GLN A 109 -15.46 30.49 -35.18
C GLN A 109 -16.89 30.10 -34.81
N GLY A 110 -17.46 29.09 -35.46
CA GLY A 110 -18.71 28.45 -35.09
C GLY A 110 -18.51 27.00 -34.63
N ARG A 111 -19.62 26.31 -34.34
CA ARG A 111 -19.59 24.86 -34.07
C ARG A 111 -19.21 24.10 -35.34
N ALA A 112 -18.31 23.13 -35.21
CA ALA A 112 -17.91 22.25 -36.32
C ALA A 112 -18.41 20.83 -36.06
N ILE A 113 -19.18 20.26 -36.99
CA ILE A 113 -19.82 18.95 -36.82
C ILE A 113 -19.32 18.01 -37.91
N PHE A 114 -18.48 17.05 -37.53
CA PHE A 114 -17.93 15.96 -38.33
C PHE A 114 -18.47 14.59 -37.90
N ASP A 115 -19.60 14.56 -37.17
CA ASP A 115 -20.19 13.32 -36.71
C ASP A 115 -20.44 12.35 -37.87
N GLN A 116 -20.07 11.09 -37.69
CA GLN A 116 -20.17 10.02 -38.69
C GLN A 116 -19.43 10.32 -40.02
N ALA A 117 -18.55 11.32 -40.07
CA ALA A 117 -17.73 11.56 -41.25
C ALA A 117 -16.77 10.38 -41.49
N ASN A 118 -16.54 10.05 -42.76
CA ASN A 118 -15.61 9.01 -43.18
C ASN A 118 -14.45 9.64 -43.94
N PHE A 119 -13.26 9.61 -43.35
CA PHE A 119 -12.01 10.08 -43.96
C PHE A 119 -11.26 8.87 -44.52
N GLU A 120 -11.36 8.67 -45.84
CA GLU A 120 -10.69 7.58 -46.55
C GLU A 120 -9.26 7.93 -46.96
N GLY A 121 -8.85 9.21 -46.91
CA GLY A 121 -7.47 9.66 -46.98
C GLY A 121 -6.92 10.10 -45.62
N ASP A 122 -5.71 10.67 -45.61
CA ASP A 122 -5.17 11.36 -44.44
C ASP A 122 -6.02 12.59 -44.10
N ALA A 123 -6.22 12.86 -42.82
CA ALA A 123 -6.97 14.00 -42.33
C ALA A 123 -6.09 14.87 -41.42
N ALA A 124 -5.77 16.08 -41.87
CA ALA A 124 -4.91 17.01 -41.16
C ALA A 124 -5.72 18.17 -40.56
N PHE A 125 -5.63 18.32 -39.25
CA PHE A 125 -6.17 19.42 -38.44
C PHE A 125 -5.05 20.08 -37.62
N GLU A 126 -3.80 19.94 -38.09
CA GLU A 126 -2.63 20.49 -37.42
C GLU A 126 -2.76 22.00 -37.25
N SER A 127 -2.46 22.51 -36.07
CA SER A 127 -2.60 23.92 -35.71
C SER A 127 -3.99 24.53 -35.93
N ALA A 128 -5.02 23.72 -36.17
CA ALA A 128 -6.39 24.20 -36.33
C ALA A 128 -6.91 24.78 -35.00
N ILE A 129 -7.75 25.81 -35.10
CA ILE A 129 -8.36 26.50 -33.95
C ILE A 129 -9.86 26.30 -34.00
N PHE A 130 -10.40 25.62 -32.99
CA PHE A 130 -11.84 25.49 -32.78
C PHE A 130 -12.26 26.40 -31.63
N GLU A 131 -12.83 27.57 -31.95
CA GLU A 131 -13.27 28.55 -30.94
C GLU A 131 -14.52 28.09 -30.17
N HIS A 132 -15.31 27.20 -30.79
CA HIS A 132 -16.49 26.58 -30.22
C HIS A 132 -16.41 25.05 -30.29
N ALA A 133 -17.47 24.38 -29.82
CA ALA A 133 -17.51 22.93 -29.75
C ALA A 133 -17.34 22.27 -31.13
N VAL A 134 -16.54 21.20 -31.15
CA VAL A 134 -16.33 20.33 -32.32
C VAL A 134 -16.71 18.90 -32.00
N TRP A 135 -17.37 18.23 -32.94
CA TRP A 135 -17.86 16.86 -32.77
C TRP A 135 -17.40 15.96 -33.92
N PHE A 136 -16.66 14.90 -33.60
CA PHE A 136 -16.22 13.81 -34.48
C PHE A 136 -16.86 12.47 -34.04
N GLY A 137 -18.05 12.54 -33.45
CA GLY A 137 -18.73 11.39 -32.87
C GLY A 137 -18.98 10.32 -33.91
N SER A 138 -18.53 9.09 -33.65
CA SER A 138 -18.61 7.96 -34.60
C SER A 138 -17.96 8.21 -35.97
N ALA A 139 -17.09 9.22 -36.10
CA ALA A 139 -16.30 9.41 -37.32
C ALA A 139 -15.28 8.27 -37.49
N THR A 140 -14.91 7.99 -38.73
CA THR A 140 -13.89 6.98 -39.06
C THR A 140 -12.76 7.63 -39.85
N PHE A 141 -11.53 7.47 -39.36
CA PHE A 141 -10.30 7.87 -40.04
C PHE A 141 -9.60 6.60 -40.52
N GLN A 142 -9.58 6.35 -41.83
CA GLN A 142 -8.99 5.16 -42.43
C GLN A 142 -7.46 5.19 -42.41
N PHE A 143 -6.88 6.39 -42.54
CA PHE A 143 -5.43 6.62 -42.46
C PHE A 143 -5.09 7.54 -41.28
N ASN A 144 -4.07 8.38 -41.39
CA ASN A 144 -3.61 9.18 -40.27
C ASN A 144 -4.54 10.35 -40.00
N ALA A 145 -4.78 10.62 -38.73
CA ALA A 145 -5.52 11.77 -38.25
C ALA A 145 -4.59 12.65 -37.41
N LEU A 146 -4.25 13.82 -37.93
CA LEU A 146 -3.22 14.69 -37.37
C LEU A 146 -3.87 15.89 -36.71
N PHE A 147 -3.81 15.98 -35.38
CA PHE A 147 -4.34 17.09 -34.58
C PHE A 147 -3.22 17.80 -33.80
N ASP A 148 -1.99 17.70 -34.28
CA ASP A 148 -0.82 18.23 -33.59
C ASP A 148 -0.93 19.76 -33.47
N SER A 149 -0.65 20.28 -32.28
CA SER A 149 -0.78 21.71 -31.92
C SER A 149 -2.19 22.31 -32.14
N ALA A 150 -3.22 21.50 -32.39
CA ALA A 150 -4.59 21.99 -32.49
C ALA A 150 -5.08 22.57 -31.16
N THR A 151 -5.88 23.62 -31.23
CA THR A 151 -6.45 24.30 -30.06
C THR A 151 -7.97 24.19 -30.07
N PHE A 152 -8.51 23.50 -29.07
CA PHE A 152 -9.94 23.34 -28.83
C PHE A 152 -10.36 24.24 -27.66
N GLN A 153 -10.95 25.40 -27.97
CA GLN A 153 -11.43 26.36 -26.98
C GLN A 153 -12.84 26.00 -26.45
N GLY A 154 -13.62 25.24 -27.23
CA GLY A 154 -14.87 24.61 -26.80
C GLY A 154 -14.70 23.13 -26.42
N ASP A 155 -15.84 22.44 -26.23
CA ASP A 155 -15.85 20.99 -26.03
C ASP A 155 -15.36 20.26 -27.29
N ALA A 156 -14.50 19.25 -27.11
CA ALA A 156 -13.98 18.42 -28.19
C ALA A 156 -14.50 17.00 -28.07
N GLY A 157 -15.40 16.61 -28.96
CA GLY A 157 -16.02 15.29 -28.98
C GLY A 157 -15.39 14.33 -29.97
N PHE A 158 -14.85 13.23 -29.48
CA PHE A 158 -14.32 12.08 -30.22
C PHE A 158 -14.99 10.78 -29.72
N GLU A 159 -16.26 10.85 -29.32
CA GLU A 159 -16.98 9.70 -28.78
C GLU A 159 -17.18 8.63 -29.86
N SER A 160 -16.84 7.38 -29.55
CA SER A 160 -16.95 6.23 -30.46
C SER A 160 -16.24 6.42 -31.81
N VAL A 161 -15.27 7.35 -31.89
CA VAL A 161 -14.46 7.54 -33.10
C VAL A 161 -13.59 6.30 -33.37
N ILE A 162 -13.35 6.00 -34.63
CA ILE A 162 -12.48 4.90 -35.06
C ILE A 162 -11.29 5.48 -35.82
N PHE A 163 -10.09 5.36 -35.25
CA PHE A 163 -8.84 5.66 -35.93
C PHE A 163 -8.21 4.35 -36.41
N GLN A 164 -8.28 4.06 -37.72
CA GLN A 164 -7.64 2.90 -38.33
C GLN A 164 -6.12 3.11 -38.44
N GLY A 165 -5.70 4.30 -38.88
CA GLY A 165 -4.30 4.73 -38.90
C GLY A 165 -3.83 5.34 -37.58
N GLY A 166 -2.70 6.05 -37.61
CA GLY A 166 -2.17 6.76 -36.44
C GLY A 166 -2.99 8.01 -36.11
N ALA A 167 -3.17 8.28 -34.83
CA ALA A 167 -3.84 9.49 -34.35
C ALA A 167 -2.88 10.31 -33.48
N THR A 168 -2.61 11.55 -33.89
CA THR A 168 -1.64 12.42 -33.23
C THR A 168 -2.33 13.65 -32.65
N PHE A 169 -2.02 13.95 -31.39
CA PHE A 169 -2.52 15.07 -30.61
C PHE A 169 -1.34 15.70 -29.84
N GLU A 170 -0.14 15.67 -30.42
CA GLU A 170 1.07 16.18 -29.80
C GLU A 170 0.94 17.69 -29.60
N SER A 171 1.15 18.14 -28.35
CA SER A 171 0.99 19.54 -27.95
C SER A 171 -0.40 20.14 -28.21
N ALA A 172 -1.42 19.31 -28.48
CA ALA A 172 -2.80 19.78 -28.61
C ALA A 172 -3.32 20.32 -27.27
N THR A 173 -4.13 21.38 -27.33
CA THR A 173 -4.69 22.04 -26.14
C THR A 173 -6.21 21.97 -26.14
N PHE A 174 -6.76 21.33 -25.11
CA PHE A 174 -8.19 21.23 -24.84
C PHE A 174 -8.54 22.12 -23.64
N GLN A 175 -9.19 23.26 -23.88
CA GLN A 175 -9.47 24.25 -22.83
C GLN A 175 -10.69 23.87 -21.96
N VAL A 176 -11.66 23.17 -22.54
CA VAL A 176 -12.87 22.66 -21.86
C VAL A 176 -12.78 21.13 -21.79
N ASP A 177 -13.87 20.40 -22.03
CA ASP A 177 -13.88 18.96 -21.92
C ASP A 177 -13.52 18.30 -23.25
N ALA A 178 -12.72 17.24 -23.17
CA ALA A 178 -12.36 16.40 -24.31
C ALA A 178 -12.86 14.98 -24.03
N THR A 179 -13.71 14.44 -24.90
CA THR A 179 -14.23 13.08 -24.76
C THR A 179 -13.74 12.18 -25.88
N PHE A 180 -13.12 11.08 -25.49
CA PHE A 180 -12.69 9.94 -26.31
C PHE A 180 -13.38 8.66 -25.83
N ARG A 181 -14.60 8.80 -25.25
CA ARG A 181 -15.32 7.68 -24.67
C ARG A 181 -15.61 6.64 -25.76
N SER A 182 -15.30 5.37 -25.47
CA SER A 182 -15.46 4.26 -26.43
C SER A 182 -14.72 4.46 -27.76
N ALA A 183 -13.77 5.40 -27.85
CA ALA A 183 -12.93 5.56 -29.03
C ALA A 183 -12.06 4.32 -29.24
N THR A 184 -11.85 3.94 -30.50
CA THR A 184 -10.98 2.82 -30.86
C THR A 184 -9.82 3.30 -31.71
N PHE A 185 -8.61 3.14 -31.17
CA PHE A 185 -7.35 3.42 -31.85
C PHE A 185 -6.74 2.09 -32.32
N HIS A 186 -6.85 1.80 -33.61
CA HIS A 186 -6.20 0.64 -34.24
C HIS A 186 -4.72 0.89 -34.51
N GLY A 187 -4.36 2.12 -34.91
CA GLY A 187 -2.98 2.58 -34.99
C GLY A 187 -2.45 3.16 -33.68
N PRO A 188 -1.21 3.68 -33.67
CA PRO A 188 -0.65 4.39 -32.52
C PRO A 188 -1.45 5.65 -32.16
N ALA A 189 -1.55 5.96 -30.88
CA ALA A 189 -2.19 7.16 -30.36
C ALA A 189 -1.18 7.99 -29.56
N TRP A 190 -0.85 9.19 -30.04
CA TRP A 190 0.17 10.04 -29.42
C TRP A 190 -0.46 11.31 -28.86
N PHE A 191 -0.47 11.44 -27.54
CA PHE A 191 -0.92 12.61 -26.77
C PHE A 191 0.26 13.28 -26.07
N ARG A 192 1.45 13.24 -26.66
CA ARG A 192 2.67 13.78 -26.04
C ARG A 192 2.52 15.27 -25.79
N SER A 193 2.81 15.71 -24.57
CA SER A 193 2.69 17.13 -24.16
C SER A 193 1.30 17.75 -24.37
N ALA A 194 0.26 16.93 -24.59
CA ALA A 194 -1.10 17.43 -24.73
C ALA A 194 -1.58 18.04 -23.41
N ILE A 195 -2.38 19.10 -23.49
CA ILE A 195 -2.87 19.86 -22.33
C ILE A 195 -4.38 19.77 -22.28
N PHE A 196 -4.92 19.14 -21.24
CA PHE A 196 -6.35 19.02 -20.95
C PHE A 196 -6.70 19.89 -19.74
N GLN A 197 -7.15 21.13 -19.98
CA GLN A 197 -7.52 22.08 -18.94
C GLN A 197 -8.93 21.83 -18.36
N GLY A 198 -9.78 21.09 -19.05
CA GLY A 198 -11.02 20.51 -18.50
C GLY A 198 -10.89 19.02 -18.22
N ARG A 199 -11.99 18.27 -18.40
CA ARG A 199 -12.04 16.83 -18.17
C ARG A 199 -11.64 16.08 -19.43
N ALA A 200 -10.72 15.13 -19.30
CA ALA A 200 -10.38 14.19 -20.36
C ALA A 200 -11.03 12.82 -20.06
N TRP A 201 -11.96 12.40 -20.93
CA TRP A 201 -12.73 11.18 -20.80
C TRP A 201 -12.30 10.13 -21.81
N PHE A 202 -11.53 9.15 -21.37
CA PHE A 202 -11.11 7.97 -22.13
C PHE A 202 -11.84 6.71 -21.61
N GLU A 203 -12.99 6.85 -20.94
CA GLU A 203 -13.74 5.71 -20.44
C GLU A 203 -14.08 4.73 -21.58
N SER A 204 -13.81 3.44 -21.36
CA SER A 204 -14.00 2.36 -22.34
C SER A 204 -13.25 2.53 -23.67
N ALA A 205 -12.28 3.44 -23.76
CA ALA A 205 -11.44 3.59 -24.95
C ALA A 205 -10.54 2.36 -25.15
N THR A 206 -10.31 1.98 -26.41
CA THR A 206 -9.47 0.83 -26.77
C THR A 206 -8.26 1.30 -27.58
N PHE A 207 -7.06 1.03 -27.07
CA PHE A 207 -5.78 1.30 -27.72
C PHE A 207 -5.15 -0.03 -28.14
N ARG A 208 -5.24 -0.37 -29.43
CA ARG A 208 -4.73 -1.65 -29.95
C ARG A 208 -3.21 -1.68 -30.11
N LYS A 209 -2.61 -0.50 -30.27
CA LYS A 209 -1.18 -0.27 -30.40
C LYS A 209 -0.71 0.64 -29.27
N GLU A 210 0.45 1.26 -29.49
CA GLU A 210 1.11 2.20 -28.58
C GLU A 210 0.22 3.40 -28.25
N ALA A 211 0.05 3.68 -26.96
CA ALA A 211 -0.63 4.85 -26.43
C ALA A 211 0.34 5.67 -25.58
N GLU A 212 0.74 6.84 -26.08
CA GLU A 212 1.73 7.70 -25.42
C GLU A 212 1.06 8.96 -24.84
N PHE A 213 1.06 9.08 -23.51
CA PHE A 213 0.62 10.26 -22.76
C PHE A 213 1.81 10.94 -22.07
N LYS A 214 3.00 10.83 -22.67
CA LYS A 214 4.24 11.35 -22.10
C LYS A 214 4.17 12.86 -21.95
N ALA A 215 4.49 13.36 -20.76
CA ALA A 215 4.43 14.77 -20.41
C ALA A 215 3.06 15.45 -20.64
N ALA A 216 1.99 14.67 -20.83
CA ALA A 216 0.64 15.20 -20.92
C ALA A 216 0.21 15.79 -19.57
N SER A 217 -0.54 16.89 -19.61
CA SER A 217 -1.09 17.55 -18.43
C SER A 217 -2.60 17.41 -18.42
N PHE A 218 -3.14 16.84 -17.35
CA PHE A 218 -4.57 16.64 -17.16
C PHE A 218 -5.04 17.37 -15.92
N ARG A 219 -6.02 18.26 -16.06
CA ARG A 219 -6.74 18.76 -14.89
C ARG A 219 -7.49 17.63 -14.21
N ARG A 220 -8.19 16.79 -14.97
CA ARG A 220 -8.80 15.53 -14.49
C ARG A 220 -8.89 14.54 -15.65
N ALA A 221 -8.48 13.30 -15.42
CA ALA A 221 -8.55 12.25 -16.43
C ALA A 221 -9.33 11.03 -15.93
N ARG A 222 -10.08 10.41 -16.83
CA ARG A 222 -10.75 9.13 -16.59
C ARG A 222 -10.44 8.17 -17.71
N PHE A 223 -9.86 7.03 -17.36
CA PHE A 223 -9.51 5.88 -18.18
C PHE A 223 -10.24 4.64 -17.66
N GLY A 224 -11.37 4.82 -16.96
CA GLY A 224 -12.15 3.71 -16.41
C GLY A 224 -12.58 2.74 -17.50
N GLU A 225 -12.38 1.44 -17.28
CA GLU A 225 -12.67 0.38 -18.27
C GLU A 225 -11.90 0.51 -19.61
N ALA A 226 -10.87 1.37 -19.68
CA ALA A 226 -10.05 1.48 -20.89
C ALA A 226 -9.22 0.22 -21.12
N SER A 227 -9.00 -0.15 -22.38
CA SER A 227 -8.22 -1.32 -22.79
C SER A 227 -6.96 -0.88 -23.53
N PHE A 228 -5.80 -1.10 -22.92
CA PHE A 228 -4.48 -0.87 -23.53
C PHE A 228 -3.89 -2.20 -23.98
N GLN A 229 -4.10 -2.56 -25.26
CA GLN A 229 -3.60 -3.82 -25.82
C GLN A 229 -2.12 -3.73 -26.21
N GLY A 230 -1.69 -2.53 -26.64
CA GLY A 230 -0.29 -2.17 -26.79
C GLY A 230 0.28 -1.51 -25.52
N PRO A 231 1.56 -1.08 -25.55
CA PRO A 231 2.17 -0.39 -24.43
C PRO A 231 1.50 0.96 -24.15
N ALA A 232 1.41 1.32 -22.87
CA ALA A 232 0.83 2.58 -22.40
C ALA A 232 1.87 3.36 -21.58
N TRP A 233 2.28 4.53 -22.08
CA TRP A 233 3.31 5.35 -21.42
C TRP A 233 2.71 6.64 -20.86
N PHE A 234 2.72 6.77 -19.53
CA PHE A 234 2.34 7.97 -18.79
C PHE A 234 3.55 8.68 -18.19
N LYS A 235 4.73 8.52 -18.82
CA LYS A 235 5.99 9.06 -18.31
C LYS A 235 5.93 10.58 -18.19
N SER A 236 6.22 11.11 -17.00
CA SER A 236 6.13 12.54 -16.67
C SER A 236 4.73 13.16 -16.84
N ALA A 237 3.66 12.35 -16.93
CA ALA A 237 2.30 12.88 -17.00
C ALA A 237 1.91 13.54 -15.66
N THR A 238 1.13 14.62 -15.72
CA THR A 238 0.67 15.35 -14.54
C THR A 238 -0.85 15.32 -14.44
N PHE A 239 -1.39 15.02 -13.26
CA PHE A 239 -2.82 14.97 -12.97
C PHE A 239 -3.15 15.88 -11.79
N GLU A 240 -3.91 16.96 -12.01
CA GLU A 240 -4.13 18.01 -10.99
C GLU A 240 -5.27 17.68 -10.01
N ARG A 241 -6.40 17.14 -10.47
CA ARG A 241 -7.59 16.83 -9.66
C ARG A 241 -7.91 15.33 -9.57
N GLY A 242 -6.90 14.51 -9.84
CA GLY A 242 -6.95 13.05 -9.75
C GLY A 242 -7.09 12.37 -11.11
N ALA A 243 -6.80 11.06 -11.11
CA ALA A 243 -6.86 10.21 -12.27
C ALA A 243 -7.55 8.89 -11.92
N ASP A 244 -8.48 8.48 -12.76
CA ASP A 244 -9.25 7.26 -12.58
C ASP A 244 -8.86 6.25 -13.67
N PHE A 245 -8.35 5.10 -13.28
CA PHE A 245 -8.04 3.93 -14.11
C PHE A 245 -8.80 2.69 -13.60
N ALA A 246 -9.94 2.88 -12.93
CA ALA A 246 -10.69 1.78 -12.36
C ALA A 246 -11.15 0.80 -13.44
N SER A 247 -10.94 -0.50 -13.21
CA SER A 247 -11.22 -1.58 -14.17
C SER A 247 -10.51 -1.44 -15.52
N ALA A 248 -9.48 -0.59 -15.64
CA ALA A 248 -8.66 -0.52 -16.84
C ALA A 248 -7.85 -1.81 -17.00
N THR A 249 -7.69 -2.26 -18.24
CA THR A 249 -6.92 -3.46 -18.58
C THR A 249 -5.69 -3.09 -19.40
N PHE A 250 -4.51 -3.34 -18.85
CA PHE A 250 -3.22 -3.16 -19.50
C PHE A 250 -2.71 -4.52 -19.98
N GLN A 251 -3.00 -4.85 -21.24
CA GLN A 251 -2.47 -6.07 -21.87
C GLN A 251 -1.05 -5.88 -22.40
N GLY A 252 -0.64 -4.64 -22.67
CA GLY A 252 0.75 -4.24 -22.92
C GLY A 252 1.48 -3.79 -21.67
N ASP A 253 2.74 -3.37 -21.83
CA ASP A 253 3.52 -2.80 -20.74
C ASP A 253 2.96 -1.43 -20.33
N ALA A 254 2.94 -1.13 -19.03
CA ALA A 254 2.45 0.14 -18.49
C ALA A 254 3.54 0.84 -17.68
N ASP A 255 3.81 2.12 -17.98
CA ASP A 255 4.88 2.89 -17.33
C ASP A 255 4.38 4.27 -16.88
N PHE A 256 4.53 4.54 -15.58
CA PHE A 256 4.16 5.79 -14.90
C PHE A 256 5.39 6.49 -14.29
N GLU A 257 6.59 6.26 -14.84
CA GLU A 257 7.80 6.92 -14.38
C GLU A 257 7.63 8.45 -14.34
N ALA A 258 7.99 9.06 -13.22
CA ALA A 258 7.92 10.50 -12.99
C ALA A 258 6.51 11.12 -13.11
N ALA A 259 5.45 10.30 -13.14
CA ALA A 259 4.09 10.79 -13.09
C ALA A 259 3.80 11.49 -11.76
N THR A 260 2.99 12.55 -11.80
CA THR A 260 2.62 13.34 -10.62
C THR A 260 1.11 13.44 -10.51
N PHE A 261 0.56 13.00 -9.39
CA PHE A 261 -0.85 13.13 -9.03
C PHE A 261 -0.97 14.11 -7.86
N GLN A 262 -1.61 15.25 -8.09
CA GLN A 262 -1.88 16.24 -7.02
C GLN A 262 -3.10 15.87 -6.17
N ASN A 263 -3.81 14.81 -6.54
CA ASN A 263 -4.93 14.22 -5.80
C ASN A 263 -4.87 12.69 -5.93
N ASP A 264 -5.98 12.00 -5.70
CA ASP A 264 -6.05 10.53 -5.71
C ASP A 264 -5.72 9.94 -7.10
N ALA A 265 -5.03 8.79 -7.07
CA ALA A 265 -4.77 7.94 -8.23
C ALA A 265 -5.49 6.60 -8.04
N GLN A 266 -6.52 6.35 -8.84
CA GLN A 266 -7.39 5.18 -8.69
C GLN A 266 -7.07 4.14 -9.75
N PHE A 267 -6.75 2.93 -9.34
CA PHE A 267 -6.47 1.74 -10.15
C PHE A 267 -7.29 0.55 -9.60
N GLU A 268 -8.46 0.83 -9.03
CA GLU A 268 -9.31 -0.21 -8.44
C GLU A 268 -9.72 -1.22 -9.50
N ALA A 269 -9.59 -2.52 -9.22
CA ALA A 269 -9.87 -3.60 -10.16
C ALA A 269 -9.11 -3.51 -11.51
N ALA A 270 -8.05 -2.71 -11.60
CA ALA A 270 -7.22 -2.66 -12.79
C ALA A 270 -6.45 -3.99 -12.97
N THR A 271 -6.31 -4.42 -14.21
CA THR A 271 -5.60 -5.66 -14.55
C THR A 271 -4.34 -5.35 -15.35
N PHE A 272 -3.20 -5.85 -14.91
CA PHE A 272 -1.90 -5.71 -15.57
C PHE A 272 -1.42 -7.08 -16.04
N GLU A 273 -1.55 -7.37 -17.34
CA GLU A 273 -1.19 -8.67 -17.93
C GLU A 273 0.32 -8.84 -18.11
N ARG A 274 1.03 -7.73 -18.37
CA ARG A 274 2.48 -7.70 -18.57
C ARG A 274 3.18 -6.83 -17.53
N ARG A 275 4.38 -6.36 -17.84
CA ARG A 275 5.21 -5.59 -16.93
C ARG A 275 4.53 -4.25 -16.62
N VAL A 276 4.42 -3.93 -15.34
CA VAL A 276 3.99 -2.61 -14.88
C VAL A 276 5.07 -1.93 -14.04
N SER A 277 5.35 -0.68 -14.37
CA SER A 277 6.23 0.21 -13.61
C SER A 277 5.42 1.39 -13.08
N LEU A 278 4.90 1.26 -11.86
CA LEU A 278 4.22 2.34 -11.15
C LEU A 278 5.26 3.18 -10.40
N GLY A 279 6.02 3.97 -11.15
CA GLY A 279 6.92 4.99 -10.61
C GLY A 279 8.40 4.81 -10.99
N PRO A 280 9.28 5.66 -10.45
CA PRO A 280 9.07 6.55 -9.32
C PRO A 280 8.02 7.64 -9.59
N LEU A 281 6.95 7.68 -8.81
CA LEU A 281 5.83 8.64 -8.96
C LEU A 281 5.48 9.30 -7.62
N VAL A 282 4.86 10.48 -7.70
CA VAL A 282 4.37 11.23 -6.53
C VAL A 282 2.85 11.30 -6.59
N CYS A 283 2.19 10.95 -5.47
CA CYS A 283 0.75 11.13 -5.29
C CYS A 283 0.48 11.90 -3.98
N ALA A 284 -0.06 13.11 -4.08
CA ALA A 284 -0.30 13.99 -2.93
C ALA A 284 -1.25 13.40 -1.88
N ALA A 285 -2.18 12.55 -2.32
CA ALA A 285 -3.25 11.97 -1.53
C ALA A 285 -3.13 10.44 -1.49
N GLU A 286 -4.15 9.72 -1.97
CA GLU A 286 -4.23 8.26 -1.86
C GLU A 286 -4.05 7.56 -3.22
N VAL A 287 -3.33 6.43 -3.21
CA VAL A 287 -3.25 5.50 -4.34
C VAL A 287 -4.11 4.28 -4.04
N TRP A 288 -5.10 4.01 -4.88
CA TRP A 288 -6.06 2.91 -4.69
C TRP A 288 -5.77 1.80 -5.69
N LEU A 289 -5.35 0.64 -5.22
CA LEU A 289 -5.13 -0.58 -6.00
C LEU A 289 -6.11 -1.68 -5.58
N SER A 290 -7.19 -1.35 -4.86
CA SER A 290 -8.12 -2.35 -4.34
C SER A 290 -8.68 -3.23 -5.46
N GLY A 291 -8.56 -4.55 -5.33
CA GLY A 291 -9.02 -5.50 -6.35
C GLY A 291 -8.12 -5.61 -7.59
N ALA A 292 -7.02 -4.87 -7.67
CA ALA A 292 -6.12 -4.94 -8.83
C ALA A 292 -5.43 -6.31 -8.94
N VAL A 293 -5.18 -6.73 -10.18
CA VAL A 293 -4.57 -8.02 -10.53
C VAL A 293 -3.27 -7.76 -11.30
N PHE A 294 -2.18 -8.35 -10.84
CA PHE A 294 -0.85 -8.27 -11.44
C PHE A 294 -0.42 -9.63 -11.96
N ASN A 295 -0.63 -9.90 -13.25
CA ASN A 295 -0.20 -11.14 -13.91
C ASN A 295 1.27 -11.08 -14.34
N GLY A 296 1.77 -9.89 -14.65
CA GLY A 296 3.17 -9.66 -14.99
C GLY A 296 4.00 -9.08 -13.83
N PRO A 297 5.34 -9.00 -13.98
CA PRO A 297 6.21 -8.41 -12.97
C PRO A 297 5.84 -6.96 -12.67
N ALA A 298 5.76 -6.62 -11.38
CA ALA A 298 5.34 -5.30 -10.93
C ALA A 298 6.43 -4.59 -10.13
N THR A 299 6.76 -3.35 -10.53
CA THR A 299 7.63 -2.47 -9.76
C THR A 299 6.87 -1.23 -9.37
N LEU A 300 6.64 -1.05 -8.07
CA LEU A 300 5.98 0.11 -7.49
C LEU A 300 7.01 0.94 -6.75
N ARG A 301 7.20 2.20 -7.16
CA ARG A 301 8.06 3.19 -6.51
C ARG A 301 7.22 4.43 -6.25
N ILE A 302 6.61 4.52 -5.07
CA ILE A 302 5.52 5.48 -4.83
C ILE A 302 5.83 6.35 -3.60
N ALA A 303 5.77 7.67 -3.77
CA ALA A 303 5.71 8.62 -2.66
C ALA A 303 4.25 9.08 -2.51
N ALA A 304 3.56 8.62 -1.46
CA ALA A 304 2.14 8.90 -1.22
C ALA A 304 1.80 8.92 0.26
N ARG A 305 0.67 9.51 0.66
CA ARG A 305 0.20 9.46 2.05
C ARG A 305 -0.39 8.10 2.40
N ARG A 306 -1.10 7.50 1.43
CA ARG A 306 -1.76 6.21 1.62
C ARG A 306 -1.73 5.37 0.36
N LEU A 307 -1.54 4.07 0.55
CA LEU A 307 -1.63 3.06 -0.50
C LEU A 307 -2.62 1.97 -0.06
N VAL A 308 -3.71 1.81 -0.80
CA VAL A 308 -4.79 0.87 -0.47
C VAL A 308 -4.75 -0.30 -1.44
N CYS A 309 -4.26 -1.45 -0.99
CA CYS A 309 -4.05 -2.68 -1.78
C CYS A 309 -5.00 -3.82 -1.34
N ARG A 310 -6.25 -3.49 -0.99
CA ARG A 310 -7.20 -4.47 -0.46
C ARG A 310 -7.61 -5.47 -1.53
N ARG A 311 -7.62 -6.77 -1.23
CA ARG A 311 -8.02 -7.83 -2.18
C ARG A 311 -7.24 -7.76 -3.51
N THR A 312 -5.97 -7.36 -3.46
CA THR A 312 -5.09 -7.40 -4.64
C THR A 312 -4.63 -8.83 -4.90
N HIS A 313 -4.40 -9.17 -6.17
CA HIS A 313 -3.89 -10.47 -6.59
C HIS A 313 -2.54 -10.30 -7.29
N TRP A 314 -1.49 -10.92 -6.75
CA TRP A 314 -0.14 -10.82 -7.27
C TRP A 314 0.30 -12.20 -7.78
N LEU A 315 0.23 -12.37 -9.09
CA LEU A 315 0.49 -13.62 -9.82
C LEU A 315 1.89 -13.63 -10.45
N SER A 316 2.76 -12.72 -10.01
CA SER A 316 4.15 -12.61 -10.43
C SER A 316 4.97 -11.90 -9.35
N THR A 317 6.29 -11.84 -9.52
CA THR A 317 7.19 -11.16 -8.58
C THR A 317 6.91 -9.66 -8.54
N ALA A 318 6.91 -9.09 -7.33
CA ALA A 318 6.67 -7.67 -7.16
C ALA A 318 7.65 -7.03 -6.17
N GLU A 319 8.07 -5.80 -6.49
CA GLU A 319 8.86 -4.95 -5.61
C GLU A 319 8.10 -3.65 -5.36
N VAL A 320 7.85 -3.37 -4.09
CA VAL A 320 7.09 -2.21 -3.63
C VAL A 320 7.98 -1.35 -2.74
N ARG A 321 8.54 -0.29 -3.31
CA ARG A 321 9.33 0.73 -2.58
C ARG A 321 8.49 1.96 -2.34
N LEU A 322 8.38 2.35 -1.08
CA LEU A 322 7.46 3.40 -0.65
C LEU A 322 8.16 4.48 0.16
N ARG A 323 7.57 5.67 0.14
CA ARG A 323 7.94 6.80 0.99
C ARG A 323 6.67 7.44 1.55
N TYR A 324 6.69 7.83 2.83
CA TYR A 324 5.59 8.52 3.55
C TYR A 324 4.28 7.72 3.74
N ALA A 325 4.17 6.54 3.13
CA ALA A 325 2.88 5.89 2.92
C ALA A 325 2.41 5.04 4.10
N THR A 326 1.12 5.13 4.42
CA THR A 326 0.41 4.10 5.19
C THR A 326 -0.24 3.10 4.23
N VAL A 327 0.04 1.81 4.41
CA VAL A 327 -0.29 0.76 3.43
C VAL A 327 -1.26 -0.27 4.00
N ASP A 328 -2.30 -0.60 3.25
CA ASP A 328 -3.33 -1.57 3.64
C ASP A 328 -3.40 -2.72 2.63
N PHE A 329 -2.97 -3.92 3.04
CA PHE A 329 -3.01 -5.15 2.22
C PHE A 329 -4.11 -6.12 2.67
N THR A 330 -5.16 -5.64 3.32
CA THR A 330 -6.26 -6.49 3.80
C THR A 330 -6.78 -7.42 2.68
N HIS A 331 -6.70 -8.73 2.90
CA HIS A 331 -7.09 -9.81 1.98
C HIS A 331 -6.33 -9.84 0.64
N ALA A 332 -5.12 -9.28 0.57
CA ALA A 332 -4.25 -9.44 -0.60
C ALA A 332 -3.72 -10.89 -0.71
N VAL A 333 -3.58 -11.37 -1.94
CA VAL A 333 -3.10 -12.71 -2.27
C VAL A 333 -1.76 -12.58 -2.99
N PHE A 334 -0.74 -13.27 -2.48
CA PHE A 334 0.60 -13.32 -3.05
C PHE A 334 0.93 -14.76 -3.46
N GLU A 335 0.99 -15.04 -4.77
CA GLU A 335 1.43 -16.35 -5.26
C GLU A 335 2.94 -16.44 -5.48
N TYR A 336 3.61 -15.28 -5.52
CA TYR A 336 5.04 -15.14 -5.74
C TYR A 336 5.66 -14.19 -4.71
N PRO A 337 7.00 -14.23 -4.52
CA PRO A 337 7.71 -13.31 -3.63
C PRO A 337 7.37 -11.84 -3.88
N LEU A 338 6.99 -11.15 -2.81
CA LEU A 338 6.71 -9.72 -2.79
C LEU A 338 7.50 -9.03 -1.68
N THR A 339 8.28 -8.03 -2.05
CA THR A 339 9.06 -7.22 -1.11
C THR A 339 8.43 -5.84 -0.95
N ILE A 340 8.17 -5.44 0.29
CA ILE A 340 7.72 -4.09 0.66
C ILE A 340 8.83 -3.44 1.45
N ALA A 341 9.38 -2.34 0.93
CA ALA A 341 10.49 -1.63 1.54
C ALA A 341 10.18 -0.14 1.70
N ALA A 342 10.61 0.44 2.82
CA ALA A 342 10.71 1.89 2.97
C ALA A 342 11.99 2.39 2.31
N GLU A 343 11.90 3.35 1.41
CA GLU A 343 13.07 3.96 0.78
C GLU A 343 13.51 5.20 1.56
N ALA A 344 14.76 5.21 2.05
CA ALA A 344 15.28 6.34 2.84
C ALA A 344 15.64 7.56 1.99
N ALA A 345 16.19 7.34 0.79
CA ALA A 345 16.58 8.41 -0.13
C ALA A 345 15.41 8.82 -1.05
N PRO A 346 15.30 10.11 -1.42
CA PRO A 346 14.34 10.56 -2.44
C PRO A 346 14.49 9.75 -3.73
N PHE A 347 13.37 9.50 -4.41
CA PHE A 347 13.45 8.73 -5.64
C PHE A 347 14.17 9.50 -6.75
N VAL A 348 15.03 8.81 -7.48
CA VAL A 348 15.74 9.37 -8.65
C VAL A 348 15.11 8.82 -9.93
N ARG A 349 14.88 9.72 -10.88
CA ARG A 349 14.36 9.44 -12.24
C ARG A 349 15.44 8.83 -13.14
N SER A 350 15.09 8.28 -14.30
CA SER A 350 16.04 7.71 -15.27
C SER A 350 17.10 8.70 -15.74
N ASN A 351 16.80 10.00 -15.69
CA ASN A 351 17.72 11.08 -16.04
C ASN A 351 18.61 11.56 -14.88
N HIS A 352 18.69 10.78 -13.79
CA HIS A 352 19.51 11.05 -12.60
C HIS A 352 19.12 12.32 -11.84
N ARG A 353 17.93 12.89 -12.07
CA ARG A 353 17.37 13.98 -11.27
C ARG A 353 16.46 13.43 -10.19
N GLU A 354 16.52 14.05 -9.01
CA GLU A 354 15.60 13.75 -7.93
C GLU A 354 14.17 14.10 -8.32
N LEU A 355 13.24 13.23 -7.92
CA LEU A 355 11.82 13.45 -8.04
C LEU A 355 11.39 14.49 -6.99
N THR A 356 10.71 15.55 -7.43
CA THR A 356 10.27 16.62 -6.54
C THR A 356 9.14 16.15 -5.61
N GLU A 357 9.46 15.93 -4.34
CA GLU A 357 8.53 15.47 -3.29
C GLU A 357 7.99 16.64 -2.43
N GLN A 358 7.94 17.88 -2.96
CA GLN A 358 7.59 19.10 -2.22
C GLN A 358 6.24 19.05 -1.50
N VAL A 359 5.29 18.26 -2.01
CA VAL A 359 3.98 18.05 -1.40
C VAL A 359 4.08 17.46 0.02
N PHE A 360 5.20 16.82 0.35
CA PHE A 360 5.47 16.22 1.65
C PHE A 360 6.41 17.03 2.55
N ALA A 361 6.80 18.26 2.18
CA ALA A 361 7.77 19.06 2.93
C ALA A 361 7.40 19.33 4.41
N GLY A 362 6.12 19.19 4.79
CA GLY A 362 5.65 19.31 6.18
C GLY A 362 5.45 17.98 6.92
N THR A 363 5.80 16.84 6.31
CA THR A 363 5.62 15.51 6.92
C THR A 363 6.81 15.23 7.85
N PRO A 364 6.58 14.76 9.10
CA PRO A 364 7.64 14.62 10.09
C PRO A 364 8.70 13.58 9.74
N ASP A 365 8.30 12.53 9.02
CA ASP A 365 9.18 11.46 8.56
C ASP A 365 8.77 10.95 7.18
N ALA A 366 9.70 10.29 6.49
CA ALA A 366 9.43 9.53 5.28
C ALA A 366 9.02 8.08 5.58
N ALA A 367 8.61 7.78 6.81
CA ALA A 367 8.39 6.41 7.26
C ALA A 367 7.19 5.77 6.54
N VAL A 368 7.33 4.49 6.24
CA VAL A 368 6.28 3.67 5.65
C VAL A 368 5.65 2.83 6.74
N ARG A 369 4.34 2.91 6.88
CA ARG A 369 3.56 2.25 7.94
C ARG A 369 2.68 1.19 7.34
N ILE A 370 2.68 -0.03 7.88
CA ILE A 370 1.72 -1.06 7.46
C ILE A 370 0.49 -0.97 8.39
N ALA A 371 -0.69 -0.74 7.82
CA ALA A 371 -1.94 -0.66 8.55
C ALA A 371 -2.55 -2.04 8.80
N SER A 372 -2.55 -2.93 7.80
CA SER A 372 -3.13 -4.26 7.97
C SER A 372 -2.56 -5.29 7.00
N LEU A 373 -2.35 -6.50 7.51
CA LEU A 373 -2.04 -7.73 6.77
C LEU A 373 -3.12 -8.80 7.00
N ARG A 374 -4.33 -8.41 7.43
CA ARG A 374 -5.41 -9.35 7.74
C ARG A 374 -5.77 -10.16 6.49
N GLY A 375 -5.79 -11.48 6.60
CA GLY A 375 -6.17 -12.39 5.51
C GLY A 375 -5.13 -12.54 4.41
N VAL A 376 -3.91 -12.03 4.62
CA VAL A 376 -2.76 -12.22 3.74
C VAL A 376 -2.06 -13.53 4.08
N ASP A 377 -1.46 -14.20 3.08
CA ASP A 377 -0.49 -15.29 3.29
C ASP A 377 0.94 -14.73 3.41
N GLY A 378 1.59 -14.99 4.53
CA GLY A 378 2.92 -14.48 4.87
C GLY A 378 4.09 -15.22 4.21
N THR A 379 3.88 -16.38 3.57
CA THR A 379 4.97 -17.23 3.04
C THR A 379 5.90 -16.51 2.04
N HIS A 380 5.34 -15.61 1.22
CA HIS A 380 6.07 -14.91 0.17
C HIS A 380 6.35 -13.44 0.49
N LEU A 381 6.04 -12.99 1.72
CA LEU A 381 6.10 -11.58 2.08
C LEU A 381 7.41 -11.22 2.78
N VAL A 382 8.11 -10.23 2.22
CA VAL A 382 9.27 -9.60 2.84
C VAL A 382 8.92 -8.15 3.18
N LEU A 383 9.13 -7.75 4.43
CA LEU A 383 8.94 -6.38 4.91
C LEU A 383 10.31 -5.84 5.34
N ALA A 384 10.73 -4.71 4.77
CA ALA A 384 12.03 -4.10 5.02
C ALA A 384 11.89 -2.63 5.45
N ASP A 385 12.47 -2.29 6.59
CA ASP A 385 12.53 -0.90 7.11
C ASP A 385 11.15 -0.22 7.29
N VAL A 386 10.09 -0.99 7.53
CA VAL A 386 8.72 -0.49 7.70
C VAL A 386 8.30 -0.41 9.17
N ASP A 387 7.39 0.52 9.48
CA ASP A 387 6.75 0.62 10.78
C ASP A 387 5.50 -0.26 10.87
N LEU A 388 5.55 -1.23 11.78
CA LEU A 388 4.48 -2.19 12.07
C LEU A 388 3.74 -1.86 13.38
N SER A 389 4.01 -0.70 14.00
CA SER A 389 3.40 -0.28 15.27
C SER A 389 1.87 -0.25 15.24
N GLY A 390 1.28 0.13 14.10
CA GLY A 390 -0.17 0.14 13.85
C GLY A 390 -0.71 -1.07 13.09
N CYS A 391 0.12 -2.06 12.78
CA CYS A 391 -0.26 -3.16 11.88
C CYS A 391 -1.19 -4.17 12.56
N LEU A 392 -2.28 -4.51 11.86
CA LEU A 392 -3.19 -5.59 12.25
C LEU A 392 -2.76 -6.92 11.61
N PHE A 393 -2.46 -7.93 12.45
CA PHE A 393 -1.97 -9.25 12.04
C PHE A 393 -2.97 -10.39 12.25
N THR A 394 -4.06 -10.18 12.98
CA THR A 394 -5.05 -11.23 13.22
C THR A 394 -5.67 -11.67 11.90
N GLY A 395 -5.62 -12.98 11.63
CA GLY A 395 -6.13 -13.58 10.40
C GLY A 395 -5.11 -13.67 9.27
N THR A 396 -3.85 -13.24 9.47
CA THR A 396 -2.75 -13.55 8.54
C THR A 396 -2.41 -15.04 8.61
N VAL A 397 -2.31 -15.69 7.45
CA VAL A 397 -1.93 -17.10 7.30
C VAL A 397 -0.41 -17.19 7.15
N HIS A 398 0.22 -18.25 7.68
CA HIS A 398 1.68 -18.43 7.68
C HIS A 398 2.48 -17.20 8.15
N LEU A 399 1.97 -16.47 9.15
CA LEU A 399 2.65 -15.31 9.71
C LEU A 399 4.04 -15.66 10.27
N ASP A 400 4.28 -16.91 10.61
CA ASP A 400 5.59 -17.42 11.04
C ASP A 400 6.64 -17.47 9.92
N GLN A 401 6.23 -17.34 8.65
CA GLN A 401 7.12 -17.36 7.50
C GLN A 401 7.40 -15.96 6.92
N VAL A 402 6.77 -14.91 7.46
CA VAL A 402 7.05 -13.52 7.07
C VAL A 402 8.52 -13.18 7.37
N ARG A 403 9.20 -12.58 6.39
CA ARG A 403 10.56 -12.08 6.58
C ARG A 403 10.54 -10.62 6.94
N LEU A 404 11.16 -10.30 8.08
CA LEU A 404 11.34 -8.94 8.55
C LEU A 404 12.82 -8.59 8.44
N GLU A 405 13.13 -7.64 7.57
CA GLU A 405 14.48 -7.18 7.27
C GLU A 405 14.67 -5.71 7.70
N GLY A 406 15.92 -5.33 7.98
CA GLY A 406 16.23 -3.96 8.40
C GLY A 406 15.55 -3.53 9.71
N ALA A 407 15.19 -2.25 9.78
CA ALA A 407 14.67 -1.58 10.96
C ALA A 407 13.13 -1.64 11.05
N CYS A 408 12.56 -2.85 11.13
CA CYS A 408 11.12 -2.99 11.35
C CYS A 408 10.72 -2.64 12.80
N SER A 409 9.90 -1.58 12.99
CA SER A 409 9.45 -1.13 14.32
C SER A 409 8.09 -1.71 14.72
N PHE A 410 7.91 -1.89 16.02
CA PHE A 410 6.63 -2.25 16.65
C PHE A 410 6.36 -1.26 17.77
N ASP A 411 5.09 -1.14 18.17
CA ASP A 411 4.75 -0.32 19.33
C ASP A 411 5.26 -0.98 20.62
N THR A 412 5.24 -0.23 21.72
CA THR A 412 5.68 -0.69 23.03
C THR A 412 4.61 -0.45 24.08
N VAL A 413 4.72 -1.18 25.20
CA VAL A 413 3.84 -0.94 26.35
C VAL A 413 3.95 0.51 26.83
N PRO A 414 2.87 1.09 27.39
CA PRO A 414 2.90 2.44 27.96
C PRO A 414 4.06 2.61 28.96
N PRO A 415 4.91 3.62 28.77
CA PRO A 415 6.06 3.83 29.63
C PRO A 415 5.65 4.44 30.99
N GLY A 416 6.37 4.05 32.03
CA GLY A 416 6.24 4.64 33.37
C GLY A 416 5.39 3.82 34.35
N THR A 417 5.06 4.46 35.47
CA THR A 417 4.24 3.88 36.54
C THR A 417 2.84 4.46 36.44
N HIS A 418 1.85 3.60 36.28
CA HIS A 418 0.46 3.99 36.12
C HIS A 418 -0.37 3.55 37.32
N TRP A 419 -1.45 4.27 37.62
CA TRP A 419 -2.36 3.93 38.71
C TRP A 419 -3.58 3.21 38.17
N ARG A 420 -3.81 1.97 38.63
CA ARG A 420 -4.98 1.17 38.27
C ARG A 420 -5.67 0.71 39.55
N HIS A 421 -6.93 1.10 39.74
CA HIS A 421 -7.71 0.84 40.96
C HIS A 421 -6.94 1.16 42.26
N GLY A 422 -6.24 2.30 42.30
CA GLY A 422 -5.48 2.73 43.48
C GLY A 422 -4.18 1.96 43.75
N ARG A 423 -3.69 1.13 42.81
CA ARG A 423 -2.39 0.45 42.92
C ARG A 423 -1.42 0.92 41.82
N PRO A 424 -0.13 1.14 42.15
CA PRO A 424 0.88 1.40 41.14
C PRO A 424 1.11 0.13 40.31
N THR A 425 0.98 0.28 39.00
CA THR A 425 1.16 -0.77 38.00
C THR A 425 2.22 -0.32 37.01
N ARG A 426 3.26 -1.13 36.83
CA ARG A 426 4.33 -0.89 35.86
C ARG A 426 4.35 -2.03 34.86
N PHE A 427 4.18 -1.69 33.58
CA PHE A 427 4.30 -2.66 32.51
C PHE A 427 5.77 -2.99 32.26
N THR A 428 6.01 -4.21 31.83
CA THR A 428 7.34 -4.67 31.43
C THR A 428 7.62 -4.12 30.04
N PRO A 429 8.68 -3.31 29.84
CA PRO A 429 9.05 -2.81 28.51
C PRO A 429 9.24 -4.00 27.57
N ARG A 430 8.48 -4.01 26.47
CA ARG A 430 8.51 -5.01 25.40
C ARG A 430 7.79 -4.46 24.17
N ARG A 431 8.08 -5.04 23.01
CA ARG A 431 7.30 -4.85 21.79
C ARG A 431 5.89 -5.44 21.94
N THR A 432 4.91 -4.76 21.37
CA THR A 432 3.48 -5.10 21.43
C THR A 432 2.81 -4.98 20.07
N LEU A 433 1.77 -5.78 19.86
CA LEU A 433 0.91 -5.71 18.68
C LEU A 433 -0.12 -4.59 18.84
N ALA A 434 -0.46 -3.91 17.74
CA ALA A 434 -1.52 -2.89 17.72
C ALA A 434 -2.83 -3.42 18.31
N GLU A 435 -3.14 -4.67 18.01
CA GLU A 435 -4.37 -5.31 18.47
C GLU A 435 -4.39 -5.60 19.98
N GLU A 436 -3.22 -5.77 20.62
CA GLU A 436 -3.14 -5.80 22.08
C GLU A 436 -3.45 -4.42 22.67
N HIS A 437 -2.99 -3.34 22.04
CA HIS A 437 -3.31 -1.98 22.47
C HIS A 437 -4.82 -1.77 22.44
N HIS A 438 -5.47 -2.16 21.34
CA HIS A 438 -6.91 -2.08 21.17
C HIS A 438 -7.67 -2.87 22.24
N TRP A 439 -7.26 -4.11 22.52
CA TRP A 439 -7.88 -4.95 23.55
C TRP A 439 -7.72 -4.36 24.95
N ARG A 440 -6.54 -3.83 25.30
CA ARG A 440 -6.28 -3.25 26.62
C ARG A 440 -6.97 -1.91 26.82
N ALA A 441 -7.04 -1.08 25.79
CA ALA A 441 -7.78 0.17 25.79
C ALA A 441 -9.29 -0.05 25.99
N ALA A 442 -9.83 -1.17 25.51
CA ALA A 442 -11.23 -1.53 25.67
C ALA A 442 -11.59 -2.09 27.07
N GLN A 443 -10.63 -2.31 27.97
CA GLN A 443 -10.93 -2.85 29.30
C GLN A 443 -11.53 -1.79 30.24
N PRO A 444 -12.42 -2.16 31.18
CA PRO A 444 -13.03 -1.23 32.15
C PRO A 444 -12.06 -0.42 33.01
N ALA A 445 -10.80 -0.88 33.11
CA ALA A 445 -9.73 -0.23 33.85
C ALA A 445 -8.48 -0.07 32.99
N ALA A 446 -8.68 0.42 31.76
CA ALA A 446 -7.62 0.72 30.82
C ALA A 446 -6.67 1.79 31.38
N VAL A 447 -5.38 1.58 31.19
CA VAL A 447 -4.35 2.55 31.54
C VAL A 447 -4.20 3.54 30.38
N ARG A 448 -4.03 4.83 30.68
CA ARG A 448 -3.75 5.85 29.66
C ARG A 448 -2.41 5.55 28.96
N GLY A 449 -2.42 5.54 27.63
CA GLY A 449 -1.25 5.23 26.79
C GLY A 449 -1.42 3.99 25.91
N TRP A 450 -2.44 3.16 26.14
CA TRP A 450 -2.84 2.14 25.15
C TRP A 450 -3.64 2.79 24.01
N ASN A 451 -3.29 2.48 22.77
CA ASN A 451 -3.96 3.02 21.59
C ASN A 451 -5.36 2.42 21.45
N VAL A 452 -6.33 3.25 21.07
CA VAL A 452 -7.72 2.85 20.84
C VAL A 452 -7.86 2.39 19.40
N ALA A 453 -8.63 1.31 19.18
CA ALA A 453 -8.96 0.86 17.83
C ALA A 453 -9.63 1.97 17.03
N VAL A 454 -9.15 2.19 15.80
CA VAL A 454 -9.90 2.90 14.77
C VAL A 454 -11.15 2.06 14.43
N LEU A 455 -12.24 2.72 14.01
CA LEU A 455 -13.46 2.05 13.51
C LEU A 455 -13.08 0.96 12.49
N ASP A 456 -13.70 -0.22 12.58
CA ASP A 456 -13.46 -1.46 11.78
C ASP A 456 -12.25 -2.36 12.11
N ALA A 457 -11.38 -2.03 13.07
CA ALA A 457 -10.17 -2.84 13.34
C ALA A 457 -10.41 -4.24 13.94
N GLY A 458 -11.65 -4.61 14.28
CA GLY A 458 -11.93 -5.79 15.11
C GLY A 458 -11.31 -5.65 16.52
N ARG A 459 -11.82 -6.41 17.50
CA ARG A 459 -11.26 -6.41 18.86
C ARG A 459 -10.86 -7.83 19.23
N PRO A 460 -9.73 -8.33 18.71
CA PRO A 460 -9.33 -9.70 19.00
C PRO A 460 -9.04 -9.87 20.49
N GLY A 461 -9.53 -10.98 21.04
CA GLY A 461 -9.29 -11.33 22.44
C GLY A 461 -7.92 -12.01 22.65
N PRO A 462 -7.55 -12.29 23.90
CA PRO A 462 -6.29 -12.98 24.22
C PRO A 462 -6.15 -14.35 23.53
N THR A 463 -7.26 -15.04 23.28
CA THR A 463 -7.31 -16.32 22.54
C THR A 463 -6.80 -16.20 21.10
N GLN A 464 -7.11 -15.09 20.44
CA GLN A 464 -6.71 -14.83 19.05
C GLN A 464 -5.30 -14.22 18.98
N LEU A 465 -4.92 -13.41 19.97
CA LEU A 465 -3.61 -12.77 20.01
C LEU A 465 -2.47 -13.72 20.37
N ALA A 466 -2.70 -14.75 21.21
CA ALA A 466 -1.65 -15.67 21.60
C ALA A 466 -1.02 -16.44 20.41
N PRO A 467 -1.81 -17.00 19.46
CA PRO A 467 -1.26 -17.56 18.21
C PRO A 467 -0.47 -16.57 17.37
N VAL A 468 -0.91 -15.31 17.26
CA VAL A 468 -0.22 -14.26 16.49
C VAL A 468 1.16 -13.96 17.10
N TYR A 469 1.22 -13.80 18.43
CA TYR A 469 2.48 -13.65 19.16
C TYR A 469 3.42 -14.85 18.96
N ARG A 470 2.89 -16.07 18.96
CA ARG A 470 3.67 -17.29 18.72
C ARG A 470 4.25 -17.34 17.31
N ALA A 471 3.45 -16.99 16.30
CA ALA A 471 3.88 -16.97 14.91
C ALA A 471 5.00 -15.96 14.69
N LEU A 472 4.82 -14.71 15.17
CA LEU A 472 5.88 -13.69 15.10
C LEU A 472 7.12 -14.08 15.89
N ARG A 473 6.99 -14.69 17.08
CA ARG A 473 8.15 -15.23 17.80
C ARG A 473 8.96 -16.18 16.91
N LYS A 474 8.29 -17.13 16.25
CA LYS A 474 8.93 -18.11 15.37
C LYS A 474 9.62 -17.42 14.18
N ALA A 475 9.00 -16.44 13.54
CA ALA A 475 9.64 -15.66 12.47
C ALA A 475 10.93 -14.93 12.95
N PHE A 476 10.92 -14.39 14.18
CA PHE A 476 12.11 -13.77 14.78
C PHE A 476 13.19 -14.81 15.15
N GLU A 477 12.81 -15.99 15.64
CA GLU A 477 13.73 -17.10 15.90
C GLU A 477 14.40 -17.59 14.60
N ASP A 478 13.62 -17.76 13.53
CA ASP A 478 14.09 -18.21 12.21
C ASP A 478 15.05 -17.20 11.55
N SER A 479 14.86 -15.90 11.82
CA SER A 479 15.77 -14.81 11.42
C SER A 479 16.95 -14.58 12.38
N LYS A 480 17.13 -15.45 13.39
CA LYS A 480 18.18 -15.36 14.43
C LYS A 480 18.13 -14.08 15.28
N ASN A 481 16.98 -13.43 15.36
CA ASN A 481 16.74 -12.26 16.21
C ASN A 481 16.15 -12.69 17.56
N GLU A 482 17.00 -13.32 18.37
CA GLU A 482 16.67 -13.82 19.72
C GLU A 482 16.16 -12.71 20.67
N PRO A 483 16.67 -11.45 20.64
CA PRO A 483 16.13 -10.36 21.46
C PRO A 483 14.68 -10.02 21.14
N GLY A 484 14.34 -9.91 19.85
CA GLY A 484 12.97 -9.65 19.40
C GLY A 484 12.03 -10.81 19.74
N ALA A 485 12.47 -12.06 19.52
CA ALA A 485 11.69 -13.25 19.86
C ALA A 485 11.28 -13.30 21.34
N ALA A 486 12.17 -12.87 22.25
CA ALA A 486 11.88 -12.84 23.69
C ALA A 486 10.72 -11.90 24.07
N ASP A 487 10.58 -10.76 23.38
CA ASP A 487 9.48 -9.82 23.61
C ASP A 487 8.13 -10.42 23.19
N PHE A 488 8.09 -11.08 22.03
CA PHE A 488 6.88 -11.77 21.55
C PHE A 488 6.54 -13.00 22.38
N TYR A 489 7.54 -13.74 22.89
CA TYR A 489 7.31 -14.82 23.86
C TYR A 489 6.64 -14.32 25.14
N TYR A 490 7.13 -13.19 25.69
CA TYR A 490 6.52 -12.59 26.87
C TYR A 490 5.06 -12.20 26.60
N GLY A 491 4.78 -11.64 25.41
CA GLY A 491 3.44 -11.32 24.95
C GLY A 491 2.52 -12.53 24.84
N GLU A 492 2.99 -13.62 24.24
CA GLU A 492 2.26 -14.89 24.15
C GLU A 492 1.83 -15.38 25.54
N MET A 493 2.78 -15.45 26.48
CA MET A 493 2.50 -15.93 27.85
C MET A 493 1.54 -15.01 28.60
N GLU A 494 1.62 -13.70 28.36
CA GLU A 494 0.68 -12.74 28.93
C GLU A 494 -0.74 -12.91 28.38
N MET A 495 -0.89 -13.13 27.07
CA MET A 495 -2.18 -13.43 26.47
C MET A 495 -2.77 -14.75 27.00
N ARG A 496 -1.97 -15.82 27.12
CA ARG A 496 -2.40 -17.09 27.73
C ARG A 496 -2.83 -16.95 29.19
N ARG A 497 -2.17 -16.08 29.96
CA ARG A 497 -2.57 -15.79 31.34
C ARG A 497 -3.94 -15.08 31.41
N HIS A 498 -4.24 -14.24 30.44
CA HIS A 498 -5.48 -13.46 30.36
C HIS A 498 -6.62 -14.16 29.61
N ASP A 499 -6.32 -15.21 28.85
CA ASP A 499 -7.31 -16.07 28.22
C ASP A 499 -8.15 -16.80 29.28
N ARG A 500 -9.47 -16.62 29.25
CA ARG A 500 -10.42 -17.30 30.14
C ARG A 500 -11.22 -18.40 29.44
N ALA A 501 -11.09 -18.51 28.13
CA ALA A 501 -11.91 -19.39 27.30
C ALA A 501 -11.21 -20.73 27.05
N THR A 502 -9.92 -20.73 26.69
CA THR A 502 -9.22 -21.98 26.32
C THR A 502 -8.26 -22.49 27.40
N THR A 503 -7.65 -21.59 28.17
CA THR A 503 -6.65 -21.96 29.18
C THR A 503 -7.31 -22.36 30.52
N SER A 504 -6.97 -23.55 31.03
CA SER A 504 -7.52 -24.08 32.28
C SER A 504 -7.16 -23.21 33.50
N ARG A 505 -7.95 -23.30 34.59
CA ARG A 505 -7.66 -22.55 35.83
C ARG A 505 -6.29 -22.91 36.43
N ALA A 506 -5.91 -24.19 36.36
CA ALA A 506 -4.63 -24.69 36.87
C ALA A 506 -3.44 -24.15 36.06
N GLU A 507 -3.52 -24.19 34.72
CA GLU A 507 -2.50 -23.61 33.84
C GLU A 507 -2.34 -22.10 34.06
N ARG A 508 -3.44 -21.37 34.24
CA ARG A 508 -3.36 -19.93 34.56
C ARG A 508 -2.70 -19.69 35.90
N GLY A 509 -2.99 -20.51 36.91
CA GLY A 509 -2.30 -20.48 38.19
C GLY A 509 -0.78 -20.69 38.05
N LEU A 510 -0.38 -21.69 37.25
CA LEU A 510 1.02 -21.96 36.92
C LEU A 510 1.68 -20.78 36.17
N LEU A 511 1.02 -20.23 35.15
CA LEU A 511 1.50 -19.05 34.42
C LEU A 511 1.63 -17.82 35.34
N HIS A 512 0.70 -17.64 36.28
CA HIS A 512 0.78 -16.60 37.29
C HIS A 512 2.00 -16.79 38.21
N ALA A 513 2.24 -18.00 38.70
CA ALA A 513 3.42 -18.31 39.51
C ALA A 513 4.72 -18.11 38.71
N TYR A 514 4.77 -18.59 37.47
CA TYR A 514 5.94 -18.46 36.60
C TYR A 514 6.27 -16.99 36.26
N TRP A 515 5.25 -16.18 36.01
CA TRP A 515 5.38 -14.73 35.87
C TRP A 515 5.93 -14.05 37.13
N MET A 516 5.36 -14.40 38.30
CA MET A 516 5.71 -13.79 39.58
C MET A 516 7.14 -14.13 39.99
N LEU A 517 7.56 -15.38 39.80
CA LEU A 517 8.87 -15.88 40.22
C LEU A 517 10.01 -15.42 39.29
N SER A 518 9.78 -15.43 37.97
CA SER A 518 10.89 -15.25 37.01
C SER A 518 10.58 -14.33 35.82
N GLY A 519 9.36 -13.79 35.73
CA GLY A 519 8.92 -13.04 34.55
C GLY A 519 8.95 -13.91 33.29
N TYR A 520 8.43 -15.13 33.39
CA TYR A 520 8.47 -16.16 32.34
C TYR A 520 9.90 -16.58 31.95
N GLY A 521 10.80 -16.71 32.93
CA GLY A 521 12.18 -17.15 32.70
C GLY A 521 13.07 -16.13 31.98
N LEU A 522 12.61 -14.88 31.79
CA LEU A 522 13.36 -13.84 31.09
C LEU A 522 14.04 -12.85 32.04
N ARG A 523 13.76 -12.88 33.35
CA ARG A 523 14.24 -11.87 34.31
C ARG A 523 14.99 -12.49 35.49
N ALA A 524 16.30 -12.60 35.34
CA ALA A 524 17.20 -13.14 36.37
C ALA A 524 17.10 -12.40 37.71
N LEU A 525 17.00 -11.06 37.70
CA LEU A 525 16.89 -10.26 38.94
C LEU A 525 15.65 -10.57 39.77
N ARG A 526 14.53 -10.96 39.14
CA ARG A 526 13.33 -11.37 39.89
C ARG A 526 13.54 -12.73 40.54
N ALA A 527 14.10 -13.68 39.80
CA ALA A 527 14.42 -15.01 40.32
C ALA A 527 15.45 -14.94 41.46
N LEU A 528 16.50 -14.12 41.31
CA LEU A 528 17.50 -13.86 42.36
C LEU A 528 16.90 -13.14 43.57
N GLY A 529 15.97 -12.20 43.37
CA GLY A 529 15.26 -11.54 44.47
C GLY A 529 14.40 -12.53 45.26
N TRP A 530 13.67 -13.42 44.57
CA TRP A 530 12.93 -14.50 45.21
C TRP A 530 13.84 -15.51 45.90
N LEU A 531 14.99 -15.82 45.31
CA LEU A 531 16.01 -16.67 45.93
C LEU A 531 16.51 -16.04 47.24
N ALA A 532 16.88 -14.76 47.23
CA ALA A 532 17.32 -14.05 48.43
C ALA A 532 16.22 -13.98 49.50
N ALA A 533 14.96 -13.74 49.10
CA ALA A 533 13.82 -13.75 50.01
C ALA A 533 13.56 -15.15 50.59
N ALA A 534 13.63 -16.20 49.77
CA ALA A 534 13.50 -17.58 50.20
C ALA A 534 14.60 -17.94 51.20
N MET A 535 15.86 -17.65 50.87
CA MET A 535 17.00 -17.87 51.76
C MET A 535 16.86 -17.10 53.08
N LEU A 536 16.37 -15.86 53.06
CA LEU A 536 16.10 -15.08 54.27
C LEU A 536 15.01 -15.72 55.12
N ILE A 537 13.93 -16.22 54.50
CA ILE A 537 12.85 -16.92 55.19
C ILE A 537 13.37 -18.23 55.80
N THR A 538 14.12 -19.03 55.03
CA THR A 538 14.76 -20.26 55.50
C THR A 538 15.68 -19.97 56.69
N LEU A 539 16.48 -18.93 56.61
CA LEU A 539 17.37 -18.47 57.68
C LEU A 539 16.60 -18.12 58.96
N VAL A 540 15.53 -17.32 58.84
CA VAL A 540 14.69 -16.92 59.98
C VAL A 540 13.99 -18.12 60.60
N LEU A 541 13.46 -19.03 59.78
CA LEU A 541 12.79 -20.25 60.24
C LEU A 541 13.77 -21.23 60.90
N LEU A 542 14.98 -21.39 60.36
CA LEU A 542 16.04 -22.21 60.96
C LEU A 542 16.51 -21.64 62.31
N MET A 543 16.70 -20.32 62.41
CA MET A 543 17.04 -19.68 63.69
C MET A 543 15.94 -19.87 64.74
N GLY A 544 14.68 -19.67 64.33
CA GLY A 544 13.52 -19.76 65.21
C GLY A 544 13.20 -21.18 65.68
N PHE A 545 13.23 -22.15 64.76
CA PHE A 545 12.67 -23.48 64.98
C PHE A 545 13.58 -24.63 64.55
N GLY A 546 14.52 -24.39 63.62
CA GLY A 546 15.28 -25.47 62.99
C GLY A 546 16.54 -25.91 63.73
N LEU A 547 17.24 -25.00 64.40
CA LEU A 547 18.45 -25.32 65.16
C LEU A 547 18.09 -25.78 66.59
N PRO A 548 18.70 -26.86 67.09
CA PRO A 548 18.47 -27.35 68.45
C PRO A 548 18.94 -26.34 69.51
N LYS A 549 18.46 -26.52 70.73
CA LYS A 549 18.84 -25.66 71.87
C LYS A 549 20.34 -25.73 72.17
N ASP A 550 20.89 -26.95 72.17
CA ASP A 550 22.29 -27.28 72.41
C ASP A 550 22.73 -28.29 71.33
N ASP A 551 24.02 -28.33 70.97
CA ASP A 551 24.52 -29.37 70.06
C ASP A 551 24.36 -30.73 70.76
N PRO A 552 23.68 -31.72 70.15
CA PRO A 552 23.40 -33.00 70.80
C PRO A 552 24.73 -33.67 71.17
N LYS A 553 24.92 -33.90 72.47
CA LYS A 553 26.13 -34.53 72.99
C LYS A 553 26.14 -35.98 72.53
N GLN A 554 27.27 -36.40 71.96
CA GLN A 554 27.52 -37.80 71.67
C GLN A 554 28.18 -38.40 72.91
N GLU A 555 27.44 -39.22 73.64
CA GLU A 555 27.98 -39.97 74.76
C GLU A 555 28.40 -41.35 74.24
N ALA A 556 29.72 -41.58 74.21
CA ALA A 556 30.29 -42.87 73.85
C ALA A 556 30.44 -43.71 75.12
N THR A 557 29.50 -44.61 75.37
CA THR A 557 29.60 -45.60 76.45
C THR A 557 30.31 -46.84 75.90
N GLY A 558 31.43 -47.21 76.53
CA GLY A 558 32.25 -48.35 76.15
C GLY A 558 32.19 -49.44 77.22
N THR A 559 31.85 -50.67 76.84
CA THR A 559 31.99 -51.83 77.72
C THR A 559 33.36 -52.48 77.48
N VAL A 560 34.20 -52.53 78.51
CA VAL A 560 35.53 -53.17 78.46
C VAL A 560 35.42 -54.57 79.09
N PRO A 561 35.61 -55.66 78.34
CA PRO A 561 35.58 -57.02 78.89
C PRO A 561 36.80 -57.26 79.80
N PRO A 562 36.63 -57.96 80.95
CA PRO A 562 37.75 -58.31 81.81
C PRO A 562 38.63 -59.36 81.10
N GLY A 563 39.89 -59.02 80.84
CA GLY A 563 40.87 -59.88 80.17
C GLY A 563 41.50 -59.31 78.90
N GLY A 564 41.05 -58.15 78.41
CA GLY A 564 41.62 -57.49 77.23
C GLY A 564 41.11 -58.09 75.92
N GLY A 565 40.21 -57.36 75.25
CA GLY A 565 39.60 -57.74 73.98
C GLY A 565 38.89 -56.55 73.34
N LYS A 566 38.28 -56.75 72.16
CA LYS A 566 37.62 -55.70 71.37
C LYS A 566 36.66 -54.85 72.23
N VAL A 567 36.94 -53.56 72.32
CA VAL A 567 36.07 -52.56 72.95
C VAL A 567 34.95 -52.21 71.98
N THR A 568 33.70 -52.39 72.41
CA THR A 568 32.52 -51.99 71.63
C THR A 568 32.01 -50.67 72.20
N PHE A 569 32.04 -49.60 71.39
CA PHE A 569 31.49 -48.30 71.75
C PHE A 569 30.05 -48.23 71.27
N GLN A 570 29.10 -47.99 72.17
CA GLN A 570 27.76 -47.53 71.83
C GLN A 570 27.76 -46.00 71.92
N ILE A 571 27.53 -45.34 70.78
CA ILE A 571 27.39 -43.89 70.72
C ILE A 571 25.91 -43.60 70.76
N GLU A 572 25.41 -43.16 71.92
CA GLU A 572 24.04 -42.67 72.04
C GLU A 572 24.04 -41.17 71.76
N LYS A 573 23.09 -40.74 70.92
CA LYS A 573 22.93 -39.34 70.49
C LYS A 573 21.55 -38.87 70.90
N ASP A 574 21.51 -37.85 71.76
CA ASP A 574 20.26 -37.25 72.20
C ASP A 574 19.46 -36.65 71.03
N ALA A 575 18.14 -36.82 71.06
CA ALA A 575 17.26 -36.23 70.06
C ALA A 575 17.26 -34.69 70.17
N PRO A 576 17.47 -33.96 69.05
CA PRO A 576 17.55 -32.51 69.07
C PRO A 576 16.24 -31.86 69.55
N GLN A 577 16.32 -31.05 70.62
CA GLN A 577 15.15 -30.41 71.24
C GLN A 577 14.94 -28.96 70.78
N ASN A 578 13.67 -28.56 70.69
CA ASN A 578 13.27 -27.20 70.29
C ASN A 578 13.71 -26.13 71.31
N PRO A 579 14.13 -24.93 70.85
CA PRO A 579 14.63 -23.86 71.71
C PRO A 579 13.50 -23.18 72.52
N LYS A 580 13.69 -23.08 73.85
CA LYS A 580 12.75 -22.44 74.80
C LYS A 580 13.15 -21.01 75.25
N GLY A 581 14.29 -20.48 74.79
CA GLY A 581 14.85 -19.15 75.17
C GLY A 581 15.01 -18.17 73.99
N ASN A 582 15.91 -17.18 74.09
CA ASN A 582 16.13 -16.17 73.04
C ASN A 582 16.60 -16.82 71.72
N ARG A 583 15.76 -16.74 70.68
CA ARG A 583 15.89 -17.52 69.43
C ARG A 583 16.77 -16.86 68.38
N PHE A 584 17.03 -15.56 68.50
CA PHE A 584 17.79 -14.76 67.54
C PHE A 584 19.12 -14.29 68.15
N THR A 585 20.16 -15.10 68.02
CA THR A 585 21.51 -14.80 68.52
C THR A 585 22.54 -14.93 67.39
N GLY A 586 23.64 -14.18 67.47
CA GLY A 586 24.69 -14.18 66.41
C GLY A 586 25.24 -15.57 66.08
N LYS A 587 25.44 -16.43 67.09
CA LYS A 587 25.89 -17.83 66.89
C LYS A 587 24.88 -18.69 66.12
N ARG A 588 23.58 -18.50 66.35
CA ARG A 588 22.51 -19.21 65.62
C ARG A 588 22.36 -18.67 64.19
N PHE A 589 22.59 -17.37 63.99
CA PHE A 589 22.62 -16.76 62.67
C PHE A 589 23.74 -17.36 61.81
N GLU A 590 24.96 -17.46 62.32
CA GLU A 590 26.10 -18.03 61.59
C GLU A 590 25.87 -19.52 61.24
N LYS A 591 25.36 -20.32 62.19
CA LYS A 591 24.98 -21.72 61.93
C LYS A 591 23.87 -21.83 60.88
N ALA A 592 22.81 -21.03 60.98
CA ALA A 592 21.70 -21.05 60.03
C ALA A 592 22.12 -20.54 58.65
N LEU A 593 23.03 -19.55 58.58
CA LEU A 593 23.57 -19.01 57.34
C LEU A 593 24.40 -20.05 56.61
N ASN A 594 25.31 -20.72 57.31
CA ASN A 594 26.08 -21.83 56.75
C ASN A 594 25.18 -22.99 56.33
N GLY A 595 24.14 -23.30 57.12
CA GLY A 595 23.15 -24.32 56.77
C GLY A 595 22.38 -23.99 55.49
N THR A 596 21.94 -22.75 55.34
CA THR A 596 21.18 -22.27 54.17
C THR A 596 22.07 -22.16 52.92
N LEU A 597 23.30 -21.64 53.03
CA LEU A 597 24.23 -21.58 51.90
C LEU A 597 24.62 -22.98 51.42
N ASN A 598 24.88 -23.90 52.36
CA ASN A 598 25.19 -25.27 52.02
C ASN A 598 23.99 -26.03 51.47
N SER A 599 22.74 -25.73 51.84
CA SER A 599 21.57 -26.39 51.25
C SER A 599 21.29 -25.94 49.82
N VAL A 600 21.60 -24.69 49.47
CA VAL A 600 21.47 -24.16 48.10
C VAL A 600 22.49 -24.80 47.15
N VAL A 601 23.72 -25.04 47.61
CA VAL A 601 24.86 -25.43 46.77
C VAL A 601 25.27 -26.91 46.94
N PHE A 602 25.09 -27.50 48.12
CA PHE A 602 25.58 -28.83 48.49
C PHE A 602 24.47 -29.76 49.01
N ARG A 603 24.71 -31.08 48.97
CA ARG A 603 23.71 -32.12 49.30
C ARG A 603 23.38 -32.23 50.80
N SER A 604 24.21 -31.71 51.71
CA SER A 604 23.93 -31.74 53.16
C SER A 604 24.60 -30.60 53.92
N SER A 605 23.86 -29.93 54.79
CA SER A 605 24.39 -28.92 55.72
C SER A 605 25.28 -29.49 56.83
N GLY A 606 25.22 -30.81 57.07
CA GLY A 606 25.98 -31.49 58.12
C GLY A 606 25.58 -31.09 59.55
N GLN A 607 24.46 -30.38 59.72
CA GLN A 607 24.00 -29.89 61.01
C GLN A 607 22.90 -30.77 61.59
N ASP A 608 22.92 -30.90 62.91
CA ASP A 608 21.84 -31.54 63.65
C ASP A 608 20.64 -30.59 63.72
N LEU A 609 19.55 -30.97 63.06
CA LEU A 609 18.33 -30.18 62.96
C LEU A 609 17.21 -30.81 63.78
N THR A 610 16.32 -29.97 64.30
CA THR A 610 15.05 -30.44 64.89
C THR A 610 14.16 -31.04 63.79
N THR A 611 13.07 -31.73 64.16
CA THR A 611 12.08 -32.22 63.18
C THR A 611 11.55 -31.10 62.29
N ALA A 612 11.27 -29.92 62.88
CA ALA A 612 10.86 -28.74 62.13
C ALA A 612 11.99 -28.24 61.21
N GLY A 613 13.23 -28.21 61.70
CA GLY A 613 14.41 -27.85 60.90
C GLY A 613 14.63 -28.76 59.70
N THR A 614 14.37 -30.06 59.87
CA THR A 614 14.49 -31.06 58.80
C THR A 614 13.49 -30.78 57.67
N TYR A 615 12.22 -30.49 58.00
CA TYR A 615 11.22 -30.11 56.99
C TYR A 615 11.52 -28.75 56.31
N ILE A 616 12.04 -27.78 57.07
CA ILE A 616 12.46 -26.47 56.53
C ILE A 616 13.62 -26.67 55.53
N GLU A 617 14.64 -27.45 55.90
CA GLU A 617 15.78 -27.75 55.04
C GLU A 617 15.34 -28.53 53.78
N MET A 618 14.47 -29.55 53.92
CA MET A 618 13.91 -30.28 52.77
C MET A 618 13.18 -29.36 51.80
N THR A 619 12.44 -28.37 52.31
CA THR A 619 11.72 -27.40 51.47
C THR A 619 12.68 -26.45 50.75
N SER A 620 13.70 -25.94 51.45
CA SER A 620 14.75 -25.10 50.87
C SER A 620 15.50 -25.83 49.75
N ARG A 621 15.82 -27.12 49.93
CA ARG A 621 16.49 -27.98 48.93
C ARG A 621 15.71 -28.17 47.63
N LEU A 622 14.42 -27.87 47.59
CA LEU A 622 13.62 -27.89 46.37
C LEU A 622 13.43 -26.49 45.79
N VAL A 623 13.06 -25.53 46.64
CA VAL A 623 12.66 -24.19 46.20
C VAL A 623 13.87 -23.36 45.75
N GLU A 624 14.95 -23.37 46.52
CA GLU A 624 16.09 -22.49 46.26
C GLU A 624 16.89 -22.92 45.00
N PRO A 625 17.19 -24.21 44.76
CA PRO A 625 17.79 -24.65 43.49
C PRO A 625 16.88 -24.41 42.28
N ALA A 626 15.56 -24.54 42.41
CA ALA A 626 14.63 -24.22 41.33
C ALA A 626 14.66 -22.74 40.95
N LEU A 627 14.72 -21.84 41.94
CA LEU A 627 14.87 -20.39 41.72
C LEU A 627 16.23 -20.04 41.10
N LEU A 628 17.30 -20.69 41.55
CA LEU A 628 18.63 -20.56 40.95
C LEU A 628 18.63 -21.04 39.50
N ALA A 629 18.01 -22.19 39.20
CA ALA A 629 17.88 -22.70 37.83
C ALA A 629 17.10 -21.73 36.93
N LEU A 630 16.02 -21.13 37.42
CA LEU A 630 15.28 -20.08 36.69
C LEU A 630 16.13 -18.83 36.45
N ALA A 631 16.97 -18.43 37.41
CA ALA A 631 17.91 -17.33 37.25
C ALA A 631 18.97 -17.64 36.18
N VAL A 632 19.55 -18.84 36.21
CA VAL A 632 20.54 -19.30 35.22
C VAL A 632 19.93 -19.38 33.82
N LEU A 633 18.70 -19.89 33.69
CA LEU A 633 17.97 -19.91 32.41
C LEU A 633 17.75 -18.50 31.86
N ALA A 634 17.37 -17.54 32.72
CA ALA A 634 17.20 -16.16 32.33
C ALA A 634 18.50 -15.48 31.91
N VAL A 635 19.62 -15.78 32.59
CA VAL A 635 20.95 -15.28 32.23
C VAL A 635 21.42 -15.88 30.92
N ARG A 636 21.29 -17.20 30.74
CA ARG A 636 21.62 -17.89 29.48
C ARG A 636 20.83 -17.28 28.32
N GLY A 637 19.52 -17.09 28.51
CA GLY A 637 18.66 -16.44 27.53
C GLY A 637 19.05 -14.99 27.24
N ARG A 638 19.78 -14.29 28.14
CA ARG A 638 20.29 -12.93 27.90
C ARG A 638 21.65 -12.92 27.21
N ILE A 639 22.47 -13.96 27.37
CA ILE A 639 23.79 -14.09 26.72
C ILE A 639 23.65 -14.62 25.27
N LYS A 640 22.60 -15.42 25.01
CA LYS A 640 22.25 -15.88 23.67
C LYS A 640 21.62 -14.78 22.79
N ARG A 641 21.12 -13.73 23.43
CA ARG A 641 20.60 -12.50 22.85
C ARG A 641 21.75 -11.56 22.56
#